data_AF-A0A6V7WMG1-F1
#
_entry.id   AF-A0A6V7WMG1-F1
#
_cell.length_a   1.000
_cell.length_b   1.000
_cell.length_c   1.000
_cell.angle_alpha   90.00
_cell.angle_beta   90.00
_cell.angle_gamma   90.00
#
_symmetry.space_group_name_H-M   'P 1'
#
loop_
_entity.id
_entity.type
_entity.pdbx_description
1 polymer ?
#
loop_
_entity_poly.entity_id
_entity_poly.type
_entity_poly.pdbx_seq_one_letter_code
_entity_poly.pdbx_strand_id
1 'polypeptide(L)'
;MYSTENFSNSQNHILPVILMKINGKNIRALFDSGASVSYLRESVMNSYGLTPLQNINLPKAKAANQSTFKFITQCRAIINIGNIKFIYYFYVTVDNNCPYPCLIGADFMKKLNELGNNISLEFHRNKILIGESEIPLVAFIATQQNTGENKYIKNNNSNFTAVIAPTEIILEPRTDNLIIGTTEYECPSQLYITHPPTHFSSEFFLVGRTIVKPGPLKFIKLRIMNPSQIEIKIKPGEVIAFLESINDQDEIINIKFKNEFNENDQNNISQYKPIYSCQTNLLIDHEFLKGINLEKSILSIQSKEKLKEIICKYKHVFTEKSDYKGSIKHDINLEPGKGPIASRQYRVPMTMKEEIKKQVEQMLKDGIIEHSNSQFASPVVLVKKKDGSMRFAIDYRKLNSITIKQVYHLPLINEIREEVSGKKIFTSFDFKSGFHQLPMNPEHKERTAFSCWMGLFQFIKVPFGLCGAPSTFMRAMNELKKYISSSFLIYIDDVILSSNNEIDHLIDIEQFLSVISNFGMRLKLDKCEFGLSEIKYLGFFISEKGIRPDPKDLESIDKINPPTNLKELRAFLGAVNYFRRFIPECAKILGPLYELTKENNFKSSKDWNEEEWEAFKLIKNKLKTPPVLAPPNPKESYIIETDASIRGIGAVLIQNKHPVAYFSRTLKDTEKRYHINELEALAIEQALKEFSIYILGTGTTIIKTDNSPICAILTRKDLTGRLARFQLAIQSYDIKIIHRSGKSNQFADYLSRHVNVVTRSKARANYISSSESEDENYNNTNKSSNNSKISLDKIINLQKMCPELLKIISALKGYFPQNKKIKEQLEEKY
;
A
#
# COMPACT_ATOMS: atom_id res chain seq x y z
N MET A 1 18.59 28.38 16.62
CA MET A 1 18.85 28.95 17.96
C MET A 1 20.34 29.31 17.97
N TYR A 2 20.80 30.46 17.47
CA TYR A 2 20.61 31.84 17.95
C TYR A 2 20.70 32.78 16.73
N SER A 3 19.83 33.79 16.64
CA SER A 3 19.98 34.84 15.62
C SER A 3 21.03 35.85 16.08
N THR A 4 22.06 36.05 15.26
CA THR A 4 23.08 37.08 15.42
C THR A 4 22.53 38.41 14.92
N GLU A 5 21.77 39.13 15.75
CA GLU A 5 21.48 40.54 15.47
C GLU A 5 21.73 41.36 16.73
N ASN A 6 22.58 42.38 16.56
CA ASN A 6 22.99 43.44 17.48
C ASN A 6 24.00 43.06 18.58
N PHE A 7 25.28 43.18 18.21
CA PHE A 7 26.35 43.46 19.17
C PHE A 7 26.23 44.89 19.68
N SER A 8 25.46 45.08 20.74
CA SER A 8 25.61 46.21 21.65
C SER A 8 25.81 45.67 23.07
N ASN A 9 26.90 46.12 23.70
CA ASN A 9 27.25 45.80 25.08
C ASN A 9 26.06 46.11 26.01
N SER A 10 25.39 45.08 26.56
CA SER A 10 24.66 45.12 27.85
C SER A 10 23.59 44.03 28.07
N GLN A 11 23.61 42.86 27.40
CA GLN A 11 22.73 41.75 27.81
C GLN A 11 23.47 40.41 27.82
N ASN A 12 23.46 39.75 28.98
CA ASN A 12 24.12 38.47 29.28
C ASN A 12 23.61 37.35 28.37
N HIS A 13 24.27 37.12 27.24
CA HIS A 13 24.04 35.94 26.41
C HIS A 13 24.94 34.78 26.84
N ILE A 14 24.30 33.64 27.11
CA ILE A 14 24.88 32.38 27.62
C ILE A 14 25.51 31.63 26.44
N LEU A 15 26.73 31.99 26.04
CA LEU A 15 27.48 31.27 24.99
C LEU A 15 28.24 30.08 25.59
N PRO A 16 28.22 28.87 25.00
CA PRO A 16 28.87 27.69 25.57
C PRO A 16 30.41 27.83 25.53
N VAL A 17 30.99 28.26 26.64
CA VAL A 17 32.43 28.45 26.80
C VAL A 17 33.02 27.35 27.67
N ILE A 18 34.14 26.78 27.22
CA ILE A 18 34.92 25.82 28.01
C ILE A 18 36.26 26.43 28.43
N LEU A 19 36.81 25.90 29.53
CA LEU A 19 38.17 26.20 29.95
C LEU A 19 39.12 25.11 29.46
N MET A 20 40.18 25.51 28.78
CA MET A 20 41.24 24.60 28.31
C MET A 20 42.60 25.27 28.46
N LYS A 21 43.69 24.53 28.29
CA LYS A 21 45.04 25.09 28.24
C LYS A 21 45.65 24.95 26.85
N ILE A 22 46.25 26.03 26.37
CA ILE A 22 47.08 26.08 25.17
C ILE A 22 48.52 26.36 25.61
N ASN A 23 49.45 25.44 25.30
CA ASN A 23 50.84 25.48 25.75
C ASN A 23 50.98 25.78 27.26
N GLY A 24 50.11 25.18 28.08
CA GLY A 24 50.11 25.32 29.54
C GLY A 24 49.40 26.57 30.10
N LYS A 25 48.99 27.52 29.25
CA LYS A 25 48.25 28.74 29.67
C LYS A 25 46.74 28.56 29.52
N ASN A 26 45.96 29.02 30.49
CA ASN A 26 44.50 28.89 30.50
C ASN A 26 43.84 29.82 29.47
N ILE A 27 42.95 29.27 28.65
CA ILE A 27 42.14 30.02 27.70
C ILE A 27 40.65 29.65 27.84
N ARG A 28 39.80 30.64 27.62
CA ARG A 28 38.36 30.44 27.43
C ARG A 28 38.09 30.26 25.95
N ALA A 29 37.65 29.07 25.59
CA ALA A 29 37.35 28.73 24.20
C ALA A 29 35.84 28.60 24.02
N LEU A 30 35.33 29.26 22.98
CA LEU A 30 33.95 29.12 22.56
C LEU A 30 33.78 27.79 21.83
N PHE A 31 32.83 26.98 22.28
CA PHE A 31 32.52 25.69 21.68
C PHE A 31 31.38 25.87 20.66
N ASP A 32 31.68 25.80 19.38
CA ASP A 32 30.72 26.06 18.30
C ASP A 32 30.69 24.91 17.30
N SER A 33 29.72 24.01 17.44
CA SER A 33 29.52 22.91 16.49
C SER A 33 29.06 23.34 15.10
N GLY A 34 28.61 24.59 14.93
CA GLY A 34 28.26 25.16 13.63
C GLY A 34 29.48 25.64 12.85
N ALA A 35 30.62 25.88 13.51
CA ALA A 35 31.85 26.28 12.85
C ALA A 35 32.58 25.08 12.25
N SER A 36 32.95 25.15 10.96
CA SER A 36 33.68 24.07 10.29
C SER A 36 35.17 23.99 10.67
N VAL A 37 35.74 25.11 11.15
CA VAL A 37 37.17 25.24 11.45
C VAL A 37 37.40 25.87 12.83
N SER A 38 38.47 25.45 13.50
CA SER A 38 38.90 25.97 14.78
C SER A 38 40.01 26.99 14.60
N TYR A 39 39.88 28.15 15.25
CA TYR A 39 40.80 29.27 15.04
C TYR A 39 40.97 30.17 16.27
N LEU A 40 42.07 30.92 16.28
CA LEU A 40 42.54 31.77 17.37
C LEU A 40 42.64 33.23 16.93
N ARG A 41 42.56 34.12 17.92
CA ARG A 41 42.97 35.52 17.76
C ARG A 41 44.48 35.64 17.61
N GLU A 42 44.93 36.61 16.83
CA GLU A 42 46.34 36.95 16.68
C GLU A 42 46.97 37.39 18.01
N SER A 43 46.22 38.14 18.84
CA SER A 43 46.68 38.50 20.19
C SER A 43 46.96 37.29 21.09
N VAL A 44 46.19 36.21 20.94
CA VAL A 44 46.41 34.95 21.67
C VAL A 44 47.66 34.24 21.17
N MET A 45 47.86 34.15 19.86
CA MET A 45 49.08 33.57 19.28
C MET A 45 50.34 34.26 19.83
N ASN A 46 50.35 35.60 19.83
CA ASN A 46 51.46 36.41 20.29
C ASN A 46 51.69 36.28 21.81
N SER A 47 50.63 36.39 22.61
CA SER A 47 50.74 36.31 24.08
C SER A 47 51.06 34.90 24.60
N TYR A 48 50.75 33.85 23.84
CA TYR A 48 51.01 32.46 24.21
C TYR A 48 52.31 31.93 23.61
N GLY A 49 53.03 32.75 22.84
CA GLY A 49 54.31 32.40 22.22
C GLY A 49 54.18 31.25 21.20
N LEU A 50 53.06 31.19 20.47
CA LEU A 50 52.82 30.16 19.48
C LEU A 50 53.57 30.49 18.19
N THR A 51 54.27 29.50 17.62
CA THR A 51 55.06 29.70 16.40
C THR A 51 54.16 29.64 15.16
N PRO A 52 54.18 30.69 14.31
CA PRO A 52 53.47 30.65 13.03
C PRO A 52 54.18 29.73 12.04
N LEU A 53 53.41 28.97 11.27
CA LEU A 53 53.93 28.14 10.19
C LEU A 53 54.09 28.96 8.91
N GLN A 54 55.23 28.83 8.25
CA GLN A 54 55.53 29.48 6.97
C GLN A 54 55.10 28.60 5.78
N ASN A 55 54.72 29.22 4.66
CA ASN A 55 54.36 28.56 3.39
C ASN A 55 53.16 27.59 3.46
N ILE A 56 52.01 28.06 3.97
CA ILE A 56 50.76 27.29 3.96
C ILE A 56 49.70 27.99 3.12
N ASN A 57 48.99 27.22 2.30
CA ASN A 57 47.82 27.72 1.58
C ASN A 57 46.64 27.85 2.55
N LEU A 58 46.26 29.08 2.89
CA LEU A 58 45.23 29.37 3.90
C LEU A 58 43.83 29.49 3.27
N PRO A 59 42.81 28.84 3.83
CA PRO A 59 41.44 28.93 3.31
C PRO A 59 40.83 30.31 3.59
N LYS A 60 39.84 30.71 2.77
CA LYS A 60 38.96 31.84 3.08
C LYS A 60 37.80 31.35 3.95
N ALA A 61 37.52 32.03 5.06
CA ALA A 61 36.38 31.73 5.92
C ALA A 61 35.16 32.56 5.52
N LYS A 62 33.97 31.97 5.63
CA LYS A 62 32.67 32.64 5.45
C LYS A 62 31.88 32.51 6.75
N ALA A 63 31.51 33.63 7.36
CA ALA A 63 30.70 33.66 8.56
C ALA A 63 29.20 33.48 8.23
N ALA A 64 28.38 33.21 9.26
CA ALA A 64 26.94 32.97 9.11
C ALA A 64 26.18 34.16 8.49
N ASN A 65 26.66 35.39 8.74
CA ASN A 65 26.14 36.62 8.11
C ASN A 65 26.62 36.83 6.65
N GLN A 66 27.20 35.81 6.03
CA GLN A 66 27.80 35.82 4.69
C GLN A 66 29.05 36.69 4.51
N SER A 67 29.53 37.38 5.55
CA SER A 67 30.82 38.08 5.48
C SER A 67 31.97 37.10 5.32
N THR A 68 33.02 37.51 4.62
CA THR A 68 34.20 36.67 4.38
C THR A 68 35.44 37.29 4.97
N PHE A 69 36.28 36.47 5.59
CA PHE A 69 37.59 36.90 6.08
C PHE A 69 38.67 35.87 5.75
N LYS A 70 39.93 36.28 5.86
CA LYS A 70 41.09 35.43 5.60
C LYS A 70 41.82 35.13 6.91
N PHE A 71 42.40 33.93 7.00
CA PHE A 71 43.37 33.62 8.03
C PHE A 71 44.73 34.21 7.69
N ILE A 72 45.47 34.62 8.72
CA ILE A 72 46.79 35.24 8.64
C ILE A 72 47.86 34.14 8.56
N THR A 73 47.72 33.10 9.39
CA THR A 73 48.67 31.98 9.49
C THR A 73 48.00 30.78 10.14
N GLN A 74 48.74 29.68 10.27
CA GLN A 74 48.40 28.53 11.10
C GLN A 74 49.49 28.37 12.17
N CYS A 75 49.12 28.00 13.39
CA CYS A 75 50.08 27.76 14.46
C CYS A 75 49.88 26.38 15.10
N ARG A 76 50.99 25.76 15.52
CA ARG A 76 50.98 24.48 16.24
C ARG A 76 50.83 24.74 17.73
N ALA A 77 49.85 24.11 18.35
CA ALA A 77 49.54 24.26 19.77
C ALA A 77 49.45 22.90 20.48
N ILE A 78 49.98 22.83 21.71
CA ILE A 78 49.75 21.70 22.62
C ILE A 78 48.53 22.02 23.45
N ILE A 79 47.53 21.15 23.37
CA ILE A 79 46.23 21.34 23.98
C ILE A 79 46.07 20.41 25.15
N ASN A 80 45.66 20.97 26.30
CA ASN A 80 45.20 20.20 27.44
C ASN A 80 43.74 20.56 27.72
N ILE A 81 42.87 19.57 27.65
CA ILE A 81 41.43 19.70 27.89
C ILE A 81 40.98 18.52 28.74
N GLY A 82 40.54 18.79 29.98
CA GLY A 82 40.40 17.73 30.99
C GLY A 82 41.71 16.97 31.19
N ASN A 83 41.66 15.64 31.11
CA ASN A 83 42.82 14.75 31.19
C ASN A 83 43.50 14.50 29.84
N ILE A 84 42.96 15.04 28.75
CA ILE A 84 43.42 14.77 27.38
C ILE A 84 44.47 15.80 26.99
N LYS A 85 45.61 15.31 26.47
CA LYS A 85 46.68 16.14 25.94
C LYS A 85 47.02 15.73 24.51
N PHE A 86 46.92 16.67 23.57
CA PHE A 86 47.22 16.39 22.15
C PHE A 86 47.73 17.65 21.44
N ILE A 87 48.31 17.45 20.26
CA ILE A 87 48.79 18.54 19.41
C ILE A 87 47.69 18.87 18.39
N TYR A 88 47.39 20.16 18.24
CA TYR A 88 46.44 20.68 17.28
C TYR A 88 47.01 21.86 16.49
N TYR A 89 46.53 22.07 15.27
CA TYR A 89 46.94 23.18 14.42
C TYR A 89 45.78 24.16 14.24
N PHE A 90 45.87 25.34 14.87
CA PHE A 90 44.84 26.37 14.77
C PHE A 90 45.13 27.32 13.62
N TYR A 91 44.09 27.71 12.89
CA TYR A 91 44.17 28.90 12.06
C TYR A 91 44.16 30.16 12.93
N VAL A 92 44.78 31.24 12.46
CA VAL A 92 44.87 32.51 13.20
C VAL A 92 44.27 33.62 12.36
N THR A 93 43.46 34.46 12.98
CA THR A 93 42.81 35.62 12.34
C THR A 93 43.00 36.88 13.18
N VAL A 94 42.77 38.04 12.56
CA VAL A 94 42.69 39.33 13.26
C VAL A 94 41.60 39.26 14.33
N ASP A 95 41.85 39.86 15.50
CA ASP A 95 41.02 39.77 16.70
C ASP A 95 39.52 40.03 16.48
N ASN A 96 39.18 41.03 15.66
CA ASN A 96 37.80 41.43 15.38
C ASN A 96 36.99 40.34 14.64
N ASN A 97 37.66 39.37 14.02
CA ASN A 97 37.03 38.32 13.23
C ASN A 97 36.85 37.02 14.02
N CYS A 98 37.32 36.97 15.28
CA CYS A 98 37.11 35.83 16.17
C CYS A 98 36.27 36.26 17.38
N PRO A 99 35.05 35.73 17.57
CA PRO A 99 34.13 36.20 18.61
C PRO A 99 34.65 35.95 20.03
N TYR A 100 35.55 34.99 20.21
CA TYR A 100 36.20 34.66 21.48
C TYR A 100 37.73 34.55 21.28
N PRO A 101 38.54 34.51 22.37
CA PRO A 101 40.00 34.31 22.25
C PRO A 101 40.38 33.04 21.46
N CYS A 102 39.55 32.01 21.57
CA CYS A 102 39.63 30.77 20.81
C CYS A 102 38.22 30.31 20.43
N LEU A 103 38.06 29.84 19.20
CA LEU A 103 36.85 29.17 18.72
C LEU A 103 37.19 27.72 18.36
N ILE A 104 36.40 26.79 18.90
CA ILE A 104 36.49 25.35 18.64
C ILE A 104 35.34 24.95 17.71
N GLY A 105 35.70 24.54 16.51
CA GLY A 105 34.82 24.03 15.46
C GLY A 105 34.82 22.51 15.34
N ALA A 106 34.05 22.02 14.38
CA ALA A 106 33.82 20.60 14.10
C ALA A 106 35.10 19.83 13.75
N ASP A 107 36.11 20.49 13.18
CA ASP A 107 37.43 19.91 12.88
C ASP A 107 38.17 19.44 14.13
N PHE A 108 38.17 20.25 15.19
CA PHE A 108 38.79 19.91 16.47
C PHE A 108 38.01 18.82 17.20
N MET A 109 36.68 18.88 17.16
CA MET A 109 35.82 17.82 17.71
C MET A 109 36.04 16.49 17.00
N LYS A 110 36.09 16.50 15.67
CA LYS A 110 36.39 15.31 14.88
C LYS A 110 37.76 14.75 15.26
N LYS A 111 38.75 15.61 15.49
CA LYS A 111 40.09 15.16 15.89
C LYS A 111 40.11 14.47 17.24
N LEU A 112 39.33 14.98 18.20
CA LEU A 112 39.16 14.33 19.51
C LEU A 112 38.50 12.95 19.40
N ASN A 113 37.46 12.83 18.56
CA ASN A 113 36.82 11.54 18.28
C ASN A 113 37.78 10.55 17.58
N GLU A 114 38.60 11.00 16.62
CA GLU A 114 39.64 10.17 15.99
C GLU A 114 40.68 9.64 16.99
N LEU A 115 40.96 10.40 18.05
CA LEU A 115 41.86 9.99 19.13
C LEU A 115 41.16 9.06 20.15
N GLY A 116 39.94 8.61 19.88
CA GLY A 116 39.16 7.71 20.74
C GLY A 116 38.43 8.40 21.89
N ASN A 117 38.38 9.74 21.91
CA ASN A 117 37.73 10.50 22.97
C ASN A 117 36.38 11.03 22.48
N ASN A 118 35.33 10.21 22.63
CA ASN A 118 33.97 10.60 22.24
C ASN A 118 33.53 11.84 23.02
N ILE A 119 32.99 12.82 22.29
CA ILE A 119 32.42 14.03 22.86
C ILE A 119 30.91 13.86 23.04
N SER A 120 30.40 14.11 24.25
CA SER A 120 28.98 14.19 24.55
C SER A 120 28.67 15.50 25.29
N LEU A 121 27.57 16.14 24.93
CA LEU A 121 27.09 17.37 25.56
C LEU A 121 25.97 17.04 26.54
N GLU A 122 26.25 17.17 27.83
CA GLU A 122 25.26 17.00 28.89
C GLU A 122 24.74 18.36 29.34
N PHE A 123 23.88 18.96 28.51
CA PHE A 123 23.28 20.27 28.80
C PHE A 123 22.55 20.31 30.16
N HIS A 124 21.91 19.20 30.55
CA HIS A 124 21.20 19.06 31.83
C HIS A 124 22.10 19.16 33.06
N ARG A 125 23.40 18.84 32.93
CA ARG A 125 24.42 18.96 33.99
C ARG A 125 25.37 20.13 33.78
N ASN A 126 25.15 20.91 32.72
CA ASN A 126 26.02 21.99 32.31
C ASN A 126 27.49 21.54 32.12
N LYS A 127 27.68 20.37 31.51
CA LYS A 127 28.98 19.73 31.31
C LYS A 127 29.15 19.21 29.89
N ILE A 128 30.38 19.22 29.41
CA ILE A 128 30.84 18.45 28.25
C ILE A 128 31.60 17.24 28.77
N LEU A 129 31.24 16.06 28.30
CA LEU A 129 32.03 14.84 28.46
C LEU A 129 32.95 14.71 27.25
N ILE A 130 34.25 14.59 27.48
CA ILE A 130 35.24 14.29 26.44
C ILE A 130 36.01 13.06 26.91
N GLY A 131 35.72 11.90 26.33
CA GLY A 131 36.19 10.62 26.86
C GLY A 131 35.69 10.42 28.29
N GLU A 132 36.63 10.20 29.23
CA GLU A 132 36.33 10.08 30.67
C GLU A 132 36.38 11.42 31.42
N SER A 133 36.69 12.53 30.75
CA SER A 133 36.83 13.84 31.39
C SER A 133 35.51 14.62 31.36
N GLU A 134 35.05 15.05 32.54
CA GLU A 134 33.94 15.99 32.66
C GLU A 134 34.46 17.43 32.70
N ILE A 135 33.97 18.28 31.79
CA ILE A 135 34.39 19.68 31.67
C ILE A 135 33.17 20.58 31.82
N PRO A 136 33.14 21.49 32.82
CA PRO A 136 32.01 22.38 33.02
C PRO A 136 31.92 23.43 31.89
N LEU A 137 30.69 23.71 31.44
CA LEU A 137 30.38 24.83 30.57
C LEU A 137 30.30 26.10 31.44
N VAL A 138 31.22 27.04 31.24
CA VAL A 138 31.45 28.19 32.14
C VAL A 138 30.31 29.22 32.09
N ALA A 139 29.55 29.28 31.01
CA ALA A 139 28.53 30.32 30.82
C ALA A 139 27.28 30.24 31.71
N PHE A 140 27.07 29.11 32.38
CA PHE A 140 25.93 28.94 33.31
C PHE A 140 26.32 29.12 34.79
N ILE A 141 27.60 29.29 35.11
CA ILE A 141 28.06 29.42 36.50
C ILE A 141 27.91 30.86 37.04
N ALA A 142 27.72 31.85 36.15
CA ALA A 142 27.68 33.26 36.52
C ALA A 142 26.44 33.73 37.31
N THR A 143 25.48 32.85 37.63
CA THR A 143 24.30 33.21 38.44
C THR A 143 24.32 32.68 39.89
N GLN A 144 25.37 31.97 40.33
CA GLN A 144 25.40 31.35 41.66
C GLN A 144 26.35 31.98 42.69
N GLN A 145 26.53 33.31 42.66
CA GLN A 145 27.14 34.01 43.80
C GLN A 145 26.39 35.30 44.11
N ASN A 146 25.32 35.19 44.90
CA ASN A 146 25.31 35.76 46.26
C ASN A 146 23.96 35.58 46.95
N THR A 147 24.06 35.24 48.25
CA THR A 147 23.08 35.35 49.34
C THR A 147 21.81 34.49 49.28
N GLY A 148 21.88 33.35 49.99
CA GLY A 148 21.13 33.08 51.21
C GLY A 148 19.68 33.59 51.34
N GLU A 149 18.86 32.67 51.85
CA GLU A 149 17.43 32.79 52.20
C GLU A 149 16.44 32.33 51.13
N ASN A 150 15.84 31.17 51.42
CA ASN A 150 14.47 30.84 51.07
C ASN A 150 13.55 32.04 51.36
N LYS A 151 13.22 32.81 50.33
CA LYS A 151 12.02 33.66 50.31
C LYS A 151 11.32 33.47 48.98
N TYR A 152 10.10 32.94 49.08
CA TYR A 152 9.03 33.22 48.16
C TYR A 152 8.95 34.74 47.96
N ILE A 153 9.59 35.25 46.92
CA ILE A 153 9.31 36.60 46.44
C ILE A 153 8.05 36.47 45.59
N LYS A 154 6.90 36.63 46.27
CA LYS A 154 5.71 37.21 45.66
C LYS A 154 6.10 38.60 45.16
N ASN A 155 6.55 38.69 43.92
CA ASN A 155 6.46 39.94 43.18
C ASN A 155 5.03 40.05 42.67
N ASN A 156 4.21 40.82 43.38
CA ASN A 156 2.83 41.18 43.02
C ASN A 156 2.76 42.10 41.77
N ASN A 157 3.63 41.90 40.77
CA ASN A 157 3.69 42.67 39.51
C ASN A 157 4.39 41.84 38.40
N SER A 158 3.93 40.63 38.11
CA SER A 158 4.44 39.85 36.98
C SER A 158 3.36 39.70 35.91
N ASN A 159 3.58 40.29 34.73
CA ASN A 159 2.79 40.12 33.50
C ASN A 159 2.78 38.67 32.95
N PHE A 160 3.15 37.69 33.78
CA PHE A 160 3.38 36.30 33.42
C PHE A 160 2.29 35.41 34.01
N THR A 161 1.52 34.74 33.16
CA THR A 161 0.51 33.74 33.57
C THR A 161 1.10 32.34 33.41
N ALA A 162 1.05 31.51 34.46
CA ALA A 162 1.53 30.14 34.37
C ALA A 162 0.60 29.26 33.52
N VAL A 163 1.20 28.41 32.68
CA VAL A 163 0.52 27.35 31.94
C VAL A 163 0.88 26.02 32.59
N ILE A 164 -0.12 25.25 32.95
CA ILE A 164 0.02 23.94 33.60
C ILE A 164 -0.39 22.81 32.67
N ALA A 165 0.16 21.61 32.89
CA ALA A 165 -0.25 20.39 32.22
C ALA A 165 -1.61 19.91 32.76
N PRO A 166 -2.68 19.83 31.94
CA PRO A 166 -4.00 19.40 32.42
C PRO A 166 -4.07 17.89 32.72
N THR A 167 -3.19 17.12 32.09
CA THR A 167 -3.08 15.65 32.16
C THR A 167 -1.61 15.26 32.18
N GLU A 168 -1.32 13.98 32.42
CA GLU A 168 0.05 13.48 32.28
C GLU A 168 0.48 13.60 30.81
N ILE A 169 1.64 14.21 30.58
CA ILE A 169 2.22 14.41 29.25
C ILE A 169 3.53 13.65 29.19
N ILE A 170 3.58 12.71 28.26
CA ILE A 170 4.77 11.93 27.95
C ILE A 170 5.45 12.56 26.75
N LEU A 171 6.68 13.04 26.92
CA LEU A 171 7.51 13.57 25.85
C LEU A 171 8.56 12.52 25.46
N GLU A 172 8.39 11.94 24.28
CA GLU A 172 9.30 10.93 23.73
C GLU A 172 10.72 11.50 23.52
N PRO A 173 11.79 10.68 23.65
CA PRO A 173 13.16 11.13 23.42
C PRO A 173 13.35 11.79 22.03
N ARG A 174 14.07 12.91 21.99
CA ARG A 174 14.43 13.64 20.74
C ARG A 174 13.25 14.05 19.86
N THR A 175 12.08 14.31 20.46
CA THR A 175 10.89 14.74 19.73
C THR A 175 10.57 16.21 19.97
N ASP A 176 9.96 16.85 18.97
CA ASP A 176 9.36 18.18 19.05
C ASP A 176 7.84 18.00 19.01
N ASN A 177 7.18 18.42 20.06
CA ASN A 177 5.78 18.13 20.34
C ASN A 177 4.97 19.42 20.43
N LEU A 178 3.76 19.40 19.86
CA LEU A 178 2.78 20.43 20.12
C LEU A 178 1.83 19.93 21.21
N ILE A 179 1.98 20.46 22.42
CA ILE A 179 1.18 20.06 23.58
C ILE A 179 0.15 21.12 23.92
N ILE A 180 -0.90 20.71 24.64
CA ILE A 180 -1.95 21.62 25.10
C ILE A 180 -1.78 21.79 26.61
N GLY A 181 -1.54 23.03 27.02
CA GLY A 181 -1.56 23.46 28.40
C GLY A 181 -2.85 24.20 28.75
N THR A 182 -3.08 24.39 30.03
CA THR A 182 -4.20 25.20 30.56
C THR A 182 -3.69 26.27 31.49
N THR A 183 -4.37 27.42 31.55
CA THR A 183 -4.10 28.46 32.57
C THR A 183 -5.18 28.43 33.64
N GLU A 184 -4.82 28.71 34.90
CA GLU A 184 -5.80 28.84 35.98
C GLU A 184 -6.61 30.14 35.84
N TYR A 185 -5.94 31.22 35.45
CA TYR A 185 -6.52 32.56 35.30
C TYR A 185 -7.03 32.81 33.87
N GLU A 186 -8.05 33.66 33.76
CA GLU A 186 -8.48 34.18 32.45
C GLU A 186 -7.39 35.10 31.89
N CYS A 187 -7.13 34.95 30.60
CA CYS A 187 -6.15 35.73 29.87
C CYS A 187 -6.87 36.89 29.15
N PRO A 188 -6.85 38.13 29.68
CA PRO A 188 -7.63 39.24 29.13
C PRO A 188 -7.13 39.78 27.78
N SER A 189 -5.86 39.54 27.42
CA SER A 189 -5.22 40.09 26.21
C SER A 189 -5.45 39.19 24.99
N GLN A 190 -5.42 39.74 23.77
CA GLN A 190 -5.63 38.95 22.55
C GLN A 190 -4.42 38.08 22.16
N LEU A 191 -3.21 38.43 22.58
CA LEU A 191 -1.96 37.76 22.22
C LEU A 191 -0.98 37.71 23.40
N TYR A 192 -0.26 36.60 23.52
CA TYR A 192 0.75 36.35 24.54
C TYR A 192 2.02 35.75 23.94
N ILE A 193 3.15 35.92 24.62
CA ILE A 193 4.42 35.26 24.29
C ILE A 193 4.68 34.16 25.29
N THR A 194 4.97 32.94 24.81
CA THR A 194 5.35 31.81 25.66
C THR A 194 6.81 31.90 26.08
N HIS A 195 7.08 31.63 27.36
CA HIS A 195 8.42 31.57 27.94
C HIS A 195 8.66 30.23 28.62
N PRO A 196 9.91 29.74 28.62
CA PRO A 196 10.26 28.52 29.35
C PRO A 196 10.09 28.72 30.87
N PRO A 197 9.79 27.65 31.62
CA PRO A 197 9.72 27.72 33.06
C PRO A 197 11.06 28.13 33.68
N THR A 198 11.02 29.01 34.69
CA THR A 198 12.21 29.55 35.36
C THR A 198 12.89 28.55 36.29
N HIS A 199 12.17 27.51 36.71
CA HIS A 199 12.67 26.43 37.56
C HIS A 199 12.24 25.08 36.99
N PHE A 200 13.21 24.23 36.63
CA PHE A 200 12.97 22.85 36.23
C PHE A 200 12.89 21.99 37.49
N SER A 201 11.73 21.39 37.78
CA SER A 201 11.55 20.55 38.96
C SER A 201 12.21 19.17 38.82
N SER A 202 12.42 18.65 37.60
CA SER A 202 13.09 17.34 37.46
C SER A 202 13.62 16.98 36.08
N GLU A 203 13.15 17.53 34.96
CA GLU A 203 13.54 17.04 33.62
C GLU A 203 13.60 18.19 32.59
N PHE A 204 14.68 18.27 31.81
CA PHE A 204 14.94 19.39 30.88
C PHE A 204 14.20 19.20 29.56
N PHE A 205 13.07 19.89 29.39
CA PHE A 205 12.41 20.10 28.10
C PHE A 205 12.51 21.57 27.67
N LEU A 206 12.53 21.83 26.36
CA LEU A 206 12.66 23.16 25.79
C LEU A 206 11.31 23.67 25.30
N VAL A 207 10.88 24.84 25.78
CA VAL A 207 9.65 25.50 25.32
C VAL A 207 10.01 26.51 24.24
N GLY A 208 9.34 26.42 23.09
CA GLY A 208 9.47 27.41 22.03
C GLY A 208 8.91 28.76 22.47
N ARG A 209 9.65 29.85 22.23
CA ARG A 209 9.13 31.21 22.38
C ARG A 209 8.25 31.53 21.18
N THR A 210 6.94 31.53 21.40
CA THR A 210 5.93 31.64 20.34
C THR A 210 4.86 32.64 20.73
N ILE A 211 4.29 33.33 19.74
CA ILE A 211 3.11 34.16 19.95
C ILE A 211 1.89 33.23 19.93
N VAL A 212 1.10 33.25 21.00
CA VAL A 212 -0.07 32.40 21.19
C VAL A 212 -1.30 33.25 21.47
N LYS A 213 -2.43 32.81 20.91
CA LYS A 213 -3.75 33.34 21.24
C LYS A 213 -4.50 32.28 22.07
N PRO A 214 -4.92 32.59 23.31
CA PRO A 214 -5.68 31.66 24.13
C PRO A 214 -6.97 31.20 23.41
N GLY A 215 -7.22 29.90 23.40
CA GLY A 215 -8.44 29.34 22.83
C GLY A 215 -9.66 29.50 23.76
N PRO A 216 -10.88 29.27 23.26
CA PRO A 216 -12.04 29.14 24.14
C PRO A 216 -11.77 28.00 25.13
N LEU A 217 -12.01 28.24 26.43
CA LEU A 217 -11.75 27.32 27.57
C LEU A 217 -10.32 27.32 28.15
N LYS A 218 -9.55 28.42 28.04
CA LYS A 218 -8.23 28.59 28.70
C LYS A 218 -7.12 27.63 28.21
N PHE A 219 -7.31 26.99 27.05
CA PHE A 219 -6.30 26.13 26.44
C PHE A 219 -5.25 26.93 25.68
N ILE A 220 -3.98 26.58 25.88
CA ILE A 220 -2.81 27.19 25.25
C ILE A 220 -2.03 26.11 24.51
N LYS A 221 -1.81 26.30 23.21
CA LYS A 221 -0.96 25.41 22.42
C LYS A 221 0.50 25.82 22.61
N LEU A 222 1.32 24.90 23.06
CA LEU A 222 2.74 25.10 23.31
C LEU A 222 3.56 24.15 22.45
N ARG A 223 4.65 24.65 21.86
CA ARG A 223 5.65 23.82 21.19
C ARG A 223 6.74 23.47 22.19
N ILE A 224 6.89 22.19 22.52
CA ILE A 224 7.85 21.68 23.49
C ILE A 224 8.71 20.60 22.86
N MET A 225 10.03 20.73 22.99
CA MET A 225 11.00 19.74 22.54
C MET A 225 11.60 19.00 23.72
N ASN A 226 11.66 17.67 23.65
CA ASN A 226 12.50 16.85 24.52
C ASN A 226 13.86 16.64 23.83
N PRO A 227 14.92 17.37 24.21
CA PRO A 227 16.26 17.18 23.64
C PRO A 227 17.00 15.95 24.21
N SER A 228 16.46 15.33 25.25
CA SER A 228 17.13 14.23 25.95
C SER A 228 16.98 12.89 25.22
N GLN A 229 17.79 11.92 25.63
CA GLN A 229 17.72 10.53 25.13
C GLN A 229 16.76 9.65 25.93
N ILE A 230 16.10 10.22 26.94
CA ILE A 230 15.15 9.53 27.81
C ILE A 230 13.77 10.16 27.68
N GLU A 231 12.75 9.36 27.95
CA GLU A 231 11.37 9.83 28.04
C GLU A 231 11.25 10.83 29.19
N ILE A 232 10.56 11.95 28.97
CA ILE A 232 10.27 12.95 30.00
C ILE A 232 8.79 12.85 30.35
N LYS A 233 8.47 12.72 31.64
CA LYS A 233 7.08 12.59 32.13
C LYS A 233 6.70 13.82 32.93
N ILE A 234 5.83 14.64 32.35
CA ILE A 234 5.27 15.83 32.99
C ILE A 234 3.96 15.43 33.67
N LYS A 235 3.88 15.65 34.98
CA LYS A 235 2.71 15.26 35.77
C LYS A 235 1.56 16.27 35.60
N PRO A 236 0.29 15.84 35.77
CA PRO A 236 -0.83 16.77 35.84
C PRO A 236 -0.59 17.84 36.91
N GLY A 237 -0.81 19.11 36.56
CA GLY A 237 -0.61 20.26 37.43
C GLY A 237 0.79 20.88 37.41
N GLU A 238 1.78 20.27 36.75
CA GLU A 238 3.12 20.87 36.63
C GLU A 238 3.12 22.06 35.66
N VAL A 239 3.91 23.09 35.99
CA VAL A 239 4.06 24.29 35.16
C VAL A 239 4.94 23.96 33.96
N ILE A 240 4.38 24.10 32.77
CA ILE A 240 5.03 23.78 31.49
C ILE A 240 5.51 25.03 30.75
N ALA A 241 4.91 26.20 30.96
CA ALA A 241 5.35 27.46 30.37
C ALA A 241 4.81 28.67 31.16
N PHE A 242 5.33 29.86 30.88
CA PHE A 242 4.76 31.13 31.32
C PHE A 242 4.31 31.96 30.11
N LEU A 243 3.25 32.74 30.25
CA LEU A 243 2.70 33.62 29.22
C LEU A 243 2.90 35.09 29.59
N GLU A 244 3.64 35.82 28.78
CA GLU A 244 3.76 37.27 28.89
C GLU A 244 2.69 37.97 28.04
N SER A 245 1.92 38.88 28.63
CA SER A 245 1.00 39.73 27.86
C SER A 245 1.77 40.71 26.98
N ILE A 246 1.39 40.81 25.70
CA ILE A 246 1.85 41.89 24.83
C ILE A 246 0.93 43.10 25.08
N ASN A 247 1.49 44.27 25.35
CA ASN A 247 0.71 45.49 25.51
C ASN A 247 0.47 46.14 24.14
N ASP A 248 -0.74 46.66 23.89
CA ASP A 248 -1.13 47.31 22.62
C ASP A 248 -0.34 48.58 22.26
N GLN A 249 0.69 48.96 23.05
CA GLN A 249 1.58 50.10 22.80
C GLN A 249 2.93 49.73 22.17
N ASP A 250 3.24 48.44 22.00
CA ASP A 250 4.47 48.01 21.34
C ASP A 250 4.38 48.30 19.83
N GLU A 251 5.37 49.01 19.27
CA GLU A 251 5.42 49.39 17.85
C GLU A 251 5.30 48.16 16.94
N ILE A 252 4.13 47.97 16.34
CA ILE A 252 3.92 46.94 15.31
C ILE A 252 4.66 47.42 14.05
N ILE A 253 5.88 46.92 13.86
CA ILE A 253 6.60 47.09 12.60
C ILE A 253 5.83 46.28 11.54
N ASN A 254 5.04 46.97 10.72
CA ASN A 254 4.38 46.39 9.56
C ASN A 254 5.43 46.06 8.49
N ILE A 255 6.05 44.87 8.60
CA ILE A 255 6.90 44.32 7.56
C ILE A 255 5.98 43.87 6.42
N LYS A 256 5.80 44.73 5.41
CA LYS A 256 5.22 44.34 4.13
C LYS A 256 6.21 43.44 3.41
N PHE A 257 6.00 42.13 3.48
CA PHE A 257 6.63 41.21 2.53
C PHE A 257 6.11 41.57 1.13
N LYS A 258 7.01 41.95 0.21
CA LYS A 258 6.69 42.09 -1.21
C LYS A 258 6.34 40.70 -1.76
N ASN A 259 5.08 40.31 -1.65
CA ASN A 259 4.53 39.22 -2.43
C ASN A 259 4.22 39.74 -3.84
N GLU A 260 5.27 39.99 -4.62
CA GLU A 260 5.21 39.98 -6.08
C GLU A 260 6.09 38.82 -6.53
N PHE A 261 5.48 37.64 -6.60
CA PHE A 261 6.04 36.53 -7.36
C PHE A 261 5.89 36.90 -8.84
N ASN A 262 6.96 37.43 -9.44
CA ASN A 262 7.08 37.49 -10.89
C ASN A 262 7.28 36.06 -11.42
N GLU A 263 6.41 35.63 -12.33
CA GLU A 263 6.37 34.27 -12.92
C GLU A 263 7.62 33.87 -13.73
N ASN A 264 8.65 34.72 -13.81
CA ASN A 264 9.88 34.48 -14.57
C ASN A 264 11.07 33.94 -13.73
N ASP A 265 10.96 33.85 -12.41
CA ASP A 265 12.05 33.36 -11.53
C ASP A 265 11.91 31.88 -11.11
N GLN A 266 11.32 31.03 -11.96
CA GLN A 266 11.23 29.57 -11.70
C GLN A 266 12.58 28.84 -11.74
N ASN A 267 13.67 29.48 -12.20
CA ASN A 267 14.97 28.83 -12.36
C ASN A 267 15.92 28.92 -11.14
N ASN A 268 15.58 29.68 -10.08
CA ASN A 268 16.47 29.86 -8.91
C ASN A 268 15.90 29.36 -7.56
N ILE A 269 14.77 28.65 -7.56
CA ILE A 269 14.15 28.08 -6.34
C ILE A 269 14.84 26.78 -5.88
N SER A 270 15.95 26.39 -6.51
CA SER A 270 16.72 25.17 -6.20
C SER A 270 17.77 25.32 -5.08
N GLN A 271 17.85 26.45 -4.37
CA GLN A 271 18.91 26.69 -3.36
C GLN A 271 18.47 26.98 -1.92
N TYR A 272 17.19 26.90 -1.58
CA TYR A 272 16.77 26.93 -0.17
C TYR A 272 16.70 25.50 0.38
N LYS A 273 17.84 25.00 0.87
CA LYS A 273 17.87 23.83 1.78
C LYS A 273 17.27 24.25 3.13
N PRO A 274 16.37 23.46 3.73
CA PRO A 274 15.90 23.72 5.09
C PRO A 274 17.11 23.66 6.04
N ILE A 275 17.35 24.75 6.78
CA ILE A 275 18.53 24.90 7.65
C ILE A 275 18.50 23.94 8.86
N TYR A 276 17.40 23.23 9.08
CA TYR A 276 17.33 22.11 10.01
C TYR A 276 16.46 20.99 9.42
N SER A 277 16.98 20.25 8.44
CA SER A 277 16.59 18.85 8.29
C SER A 277 17.17 18.12 9.50
N CYS A 278 16.33 17.51 10.32
CA CYS A 278 16.78 16.52 11.29
C CYS A 278 17.36 15.35 10.50
N GLN A 279 18.65 15.44 10.11
CA GLN A 279 19.38 14.28 9.66
C GLN A 279 19.50 13.38 10.89
N THR A 280 18.54 12.47 11.01
CA THR A 280 18.85 11.19 11.62
C THR A 280 20.08 10.71 10.87
N ASN A 281 21.20 10.50 11.58
CA ASN A 281 22.37 9.80 11.03
C ASN A 281 22.01 8.32 10.78
N LEU A 282 20.92 8.04 10.07
CA LEU A 282 20.87 6.89 9.19
C LEU A 282 21.88 7.23 8.11
N LEU A 283 23.02 6.53 8.12
CA LEU A 283 23.91 6.48 6.96
C LEU A 283 23.03 6.09 5.77
N ILE A 284 22.60 7.09 4.99
CA ILE A 284 21.81 6.86 3.78
C ILE A 284 22.75 6.10 2.86
N ASP A 285 22.56 4.80 2.79
CA ASP A 285 23.32 3.93 1.92
C ASP A 285 22.88 4.21 0.48
N HIS A 286 23.55 5.21 -0.11
CA HIS A 286 23.31 5.64 -1.48
C HIS A 286 23.54 4.51 -2.49
N GLU A 287 24.31 3.47 -2.15
CA GLU A 287 24.53 2.32 -3.03
C GLU A 287 23.32 1.38 -3.03
N PHE A 288 22.75 1.09 -1.85
CA PHE A 288 21.51 0.31 -1.72
C PHE A 288 20.32 0.99 -2.42
N LEU A 289 20.23 2.33 -2.33
CA LEU A 289 19.13 3.09 -2.94
C LEU A 289 19.19 3.21 -4.46
N LYS A 290 20.33 2.90 -5.11
CA LYS A 290 20.43 2.91 -6.59
C LYS A 290 19.49 1.91 -7.27
N GLY A 291 19.06 0.86 -6.56
CA GLY A 291 18.12 -0.13 -7.06
C GLY A 291 16.66 0.34 -7.13
N ILE A 292 16.33 1.51 -6.56
CA ILE A 292 14.95 1.99 -6.50
C ILE A 292 14.63 2.82 -7.74
N ASN A 293 13.67 2.36 -8.54
CA ASN A 293 13.15 3.14 -9.65
C ASN A 293 12.06 4.12 -9.15
N LEU A 294 12.43 5.40 -9.00
CA LEU A 294 11.51 6.51 -8.66
C LEU A 294 11.20 7.42 -9.85
N GLU A 295 11.59 7.05 -11.07
CA GLU A 295 11.39 7.87 -12.28
C GLU A 295 9.90 8.04 -12.58
N LYS A 296 9.14 6.95 -12.45
CA LYS A 296 7.69 6.92 -12.69
C LYS A 296 6.86 7.44 -11.52
N SER A 297 7.50 7.79 -10.40
CA SER A 297 6.82 8.19 -9.18
C SER A 297 6.32 9.63 -9.26
N ILE A 298 5.03 9.83 -8.95
CA ILE A 298 4.36 11.14 -8.92
C ILE A 298 4.58 11.90 -7.61
N LEU A 299 5.25 11.30 -6.62
CA LEU A 299 5.53 11.92 -5.32
C LEU A 299 6.35 13.20 -5.47
N SER A 300 6.10 14.20 -4.62
CA SER A 300 6.95 15.38 -4.51
C SER A 300 8.40 15.05 -4.14
N ILE A 301 9.33 15.95 -4.42
CA ILE A 301 10.78 15.77 -4.12
C ILE A 301 10.99 15.46 -2.63
N GLN A 302 10.31 16.21 -1.76
CA GLN A 302 10.36 16.02 -0.30
C GLN A 302 9.83 14.63 0.11
N SER A 303 8.70 14.20 -0.46
CA SER A 303 8.13 12.88 -0.21
C SER A 303 9.03 11.75 -0.72
N LYS A 304 9.73 11.94 -1.85
CA LYS A 304 10.72 10.98 -2.36
C LYS A 304 11.93 10.85 -1.44
N GLU A 305 12.41 11.94 -0.85
CA GLU A 305 13.50 11.91 0.13
C GLU A 305 13.07 11.16 1.40
N LYS A 306 11.88 11.49 1.94
CA LYS A 306 11.33 10.80 3.11
C LYS A 306 11.09 9.31 2.85
N LEU A 307 10.63 8.93 1.65
CA LEU A 307 10.49 7.53 1.26
C LEU A 307 11.85 6.80 1.28
N LYS A 308 12.92 7.43 0.79
CA LYS A 308 14.27 6.86 0.84
C LYS A 308 14.75 6.66 2.28
N GLU A 309 14.48 7.62 3.16
CA GLU A 309 14.78 7.49 4.59
C GLU A 309 14.04 6.30 5.22
N ILE A 310 12.75 6.15 4.93
CA ILE A 310 11.94 5.01 5.40
C ILE A 310 12.53 3.69 4.88
N ILE A 311 12.86 3.60 3.58
CA ILE A 311 13.43 2.38 3.00
C ILE A 311 14.80 2.06 3.60
N CYS A 312 15.65 3.06 3.86
CA CYS A 312 16.92 2.89 4.57
C CYS A 312 16.72 2.41 6.01
N LYS A 313 15.72 2.95 6.72
CA LYS A 313 15.36 2.52 8.08
C LYS A 313 14.97 1.04 8.13
N TYR A 314 14.28 0.53 7.11
CA TYR A 314 13.88 -0.88 7.01
C TYR A 314 14.74 -1.69 6.03
N LYS A 315 16.03 -1.34 5.85
CA LYS A 315 16.93 -2.01 4.90
C LYS A 315 16.97 -3.54 5.06
N HIS A 316 16.92 -4.04 6.30
CA HIS A 316 16.92 -5.48 6.63
C HIS A 316 15.74 -6.25 6.04
N VAL A 317 14.59 -5.60 5.80
CA VAL A 317 13.42 -6.20 5.14
C VAL A 317 13.71 -6.59 3.68
N PHE A 318 14.71 -5.97 3.06
CA PHE A 318 15.07 -6.20 1.66
C PHE A 318 16.35 -7.04 1.49
N THR A 319 17.30 -6.92 2.42
CA THR A 319 18.63 -7.53 2.29
C THR A 319 18.75 -8.89 2.97
N GLU A 320 18.18 -9.06 4.16
CA GLU A 320 18.38 -10.26 4.98
C GLU A 320 17.58 -11.47 4.51
N LYS A 321 17.92 -12.65 5.04
CA LYS A 321 17.12 -13.87 4.86
C LYS A 321 15.81 -13.77 5.65
N SER A 322 14.76 -14.42 5.16
CA SER A 322 13.46 -14.44 5.84
C SER A 322 13.53 -15.30 7.09
N ASP A 323 13.07 -14.75 8.20
CA ASP A 323 12.92 -15.43 9.48
C ASP A 323 11.47 -15.30 9.93
N TYR A 324 10.56 -15.95 9.19
CA TYR A 324 9.12 -15.80 9.42
C TYR A 324 8.72 -16.18 10.85
N LYS A 325 8.16 -15.22 11.59
CA LYS A 325 7.76 -15.35 13.01
C LYS A 325 6.27 -15.54 13.22
N GLY A 326 5.47 -15.60 12.15
CA GLY A 326 4.03 -15.81 12.24
C GLY A 326 3.66 -17.25 12.61
N SER A 327 2.40 -17.46 12.98
CA SER A 327 1.92 -18.75 13.49
C SER A 327 1.67 -19.79 12.39
N ILE A 328 1.51 -19.34 11.14
CA ILE A 328 1.06 -20.16 10.02
C ILE A 328 2.19 -21.03 9.47
N LYS A 329 1.93 -22.33 9.38
CA LYS A 329 2.77 -23.32 8.69
C LYS A 329 1.97 -23.99 7.58
N HIS A 330 2.66 -24.55 6.59
CA HIS A 330 1.99 -25.29 5.51
C HIS A 330 1.83 -26.77 5.84
N ASP A 331 0.62 -27.26 5.62
CA ASP A 331 0.23 -28.65 5.83
C ASP A 331 -0.17 -29.31 4.51
N ILE A 332 0.19 -30.59 4.35
CA ILE A 332 -0.16 -31.40 3.18
C ILE A 332 -0.94 -32.62 3.65
N ASN A 333 -2.21 -32.46 4.03
CA ASN A 333 -3.03 -33.58 4.49
C ASN A 333 -3.40 -34.49 3.30
N LEU A 334 -3.14 -35.78 3.42
CA LEU A 334 -3.46 -36.75 2.38
C LEU A 334 -4.88 -37.30 2.56
N GLU A 335 -5.50 -37.73 1.47
CA GLU A 335 -6.79 -38.41 1.53
C GLU A 335 -6.71 -39.69 2.37
N PRO A 336 -7.75 -40.03 3.15
CA PRO A 336 -7.76 -41.25 3.95
C PRO A 336 -7.45 -42.49 3.11
N GLY A 337 -6.48 -43.30 3.56
CA GLY A 337 -6.05 -44.52 2.85
C GLY A 337 -5.06 -44.30 1.70
N LYS A 338 -4.60 -43.07 1.44
CA LYS A 338 -3.50 -42.80 0.50
C LYS A 338 -2.16 -42.75 1.23
N GLY A 339 -1.17 -43.44 0.65
CA GLY A 339 0.19 -43.54 1.18
C GLY A 339 1.24 -42.77 0.37
N PRO A 340 2.53 -43.01 0.62
CA PRO A 340 3.63 -42.33 -0.06
C PRO A 340 3.67 -42.61 -1.56
N ILE A 341 3.97 -41.56 -2.34
CA ILE A 341 4.14 -41.65 -3.79
C ILE A 341 5.61 -41.41 -4.13
N ALA A 342 6.25 -42.41 -4.73
CA ALA A 342 7.57 -42.30 -5.33
C ALA A 342 7.46 -42.32 -6.86
N SER A 343 7.83 -41.21 -7.50
CA SER A 343 7.87 -41.06 -8.94
C SER A 343 9.28 -41.18 -9.47
N ARG A 344 9.43 -41.84 -10.63
CA ARG A 344 10.72 -41.98 -11.29
C ARG A 344 11.28 -40.63 -11.71
N GLN A 345 12.58 -40.44 -11.53
CA GLN A 345 13.31 -39.27 -12.01
C GLN A 345 13.22 -39.14 -13.53
N TYR A 346 13.04 -37.92 -14.02
CA TYR A 346 13.15 -37.63 -15.45
C TYR A 346 14.61 -37.65 -15.89
N ARG A 347 14.87 -38.06 -17.14
CA ARG A 347 16.20 -37.94 -17.74
C ARG A 347 16.45 -36.47 -18.07
N VAL A 348 17.52 -35.92 -17.49
CA VAL A 348 17.93 -34.53 -17.70
C VAL A 348 19.15 -34.51 -18.63
N PRO A 349 19.19 -33.65 -19.68
CA PRO A 349 20.36 -33.46 -20.52
C PRO A 349 21.61 -33.10 -19.70
N MET A 350 22.79 -33.54 -20.16
CA MET A 350 24.04 -33.39 -19.40
C MET A 350 24.39 -31.92 -19.11
N THR A 351 24.14 -31.03 -20.08
CA THR A 351 24.32 -29.56 -19.95
C THR A 351 23.45 -28.93 -18.86
N MET A 352 22.34 -29.56 -18.51
CA MET A 352 21.39 -29.05 -17.54
C MET A 352 21.64 -29.59 -16.13
N LYS A 353 22.51 -30.61 -15.99
CA LYS A 353 22.83 -31.20 -14.67
C LYS A 353 23.59 -30.22 -13.77
N GLU A 354 24.48 -29.42 -14.35
CA GLU A 354 25.24 -28.39 -13.61
C GLU A 354 24.32 -27.31 -13.05
N GLU A 355 23.31 -26.89 -13.82
CA GLU A 355 22.33 -25.91 -13.36
C GLU A 355 21.46 -26.45 -12.22
N ILE A 356 21.04 -27.72 -12.29
CA ILE A 356 20.36 -28.40 -11.17
C ILE A 356 21.26 -28.41 -9.93
N LYS A 357 22.53 -28.80 -10.09
CA LYS A 357 23.49 -28.86 -8.98
C LYS A 357 23.66 -27.52 -8.30
N LYS A 358 23.90 -26.47 -9.09
CA LYS A 358 24.03 -25.10 -8.62
C LYS A 358 22.80 -24.64 -7.81
N GLN A 359 21.59 -24.88 -8.31
CA GLN A 359 20.37 -24.46 -7.61
C GLN A 359 20.11 -25.28 -6.34
N VAL A 360 20.39 -26.59 -6.34
CA VAL A 360 20.26 -27.45 -5.15
C VAL A 360 21.25 -27.04 -4.05
N GLU A 361 22.52 -26.83 -4.40
CA GLU A 361 23.55 -26.36 -3.46
C GLU A 361 23.20 -25.00 -2.87
N GLN A 362 22.68 -24.08 -3.70
CA GLN A 362 22.23 -22.78 -3.22
C GLN A 362 21.03 -22.90 -2.26
N MET A 363 20.05 -23.75 -2.57
CA MET A 363 18.89 -23.97 -1.68
C MET A 363 19.28 -24.63 -0.36
N LEU A 364 20.27 -25.54 -0.35
CA LEU A 364 20.84 -26.11 0.87
C LEU A 364 21.52 -25.02 1.71
N LYS A 365 22.37 -24.19 1.08
CA LYS A 365 23.05 -23.06 1.75
C LYS A 365 22.05 -22.02 2.28
N ASP A 366 20.90 -21.88 1.62
CA ASP A 366 19.84 -20.96 2.04
C ASP A 366 18.87 -21.55 3.06
N GLY A 367 19.03 -22.83 3.45
CA GLY A 367 18.16 -23.48 4.42
C GLY A 367 16.71 -23.67 3.92
N ILE A 368 16.52 -23.72 2.60
CA ILE A 368 15.22 -23.94 1.96
C ILE A 368 14.91 -25.46 1.92
N ILE A 369 15.94 -26.27 1.73
CA ILE A 369 15.86 -27.73 1.63
C ILE A 369 16.89 -28.41 2.55
N GLU A 370 16.66 -29.68 2.84
CA GLU A 370 17.57 -30.58 3.57
C GLU A 370 17.63 -31.96 2.90
N HIS A 371 18.65 -32.75 3.23
CA HIS A 371 18.69 -34.15 2.83
C HIS A 371 17.52 -34.94 3.43
N SER A 372 16.97 -35.87 2.65
CA SER A 372 15.80 -36.65 3.06
C SER A 372 16.01 -38.14 2.84
N ASN A 373 15.37 -38.93 3.70
CA ASN A 373 15.21 -40.39 3.55
C ASN A 373 13.72 -40.76 3.36
N SER A 374 12.92 -39.82 2.84
CA SER A 374 11.47 -40.00 2.69
C SER A 374 11.10 -41.12 1.72
N GLN A 375 9.94 -41.73 1.98
CA GLN A 375 9.28 -42.65 1.04
C GLN A 375 8.59 -41.91 -0.12
N PHE A 376 8.39 -40.59 0.00
CA PHE A 376 7.90 -39.76 -1.10
C PHE A 376 9.06 -39.37 -2.02
N ALA A 377 8.78 -39.28 -3.32
CA ALA A 377 9.73 -38.74 -4.28
C ALA A 377 9.01 -38.12 -5.48
N SER A 378 9.19 -36.82 -5.67
CA SER A 378 8.74 -36.10 -6.87
C SER A 378 9.93 -35.78 -7.79
N PRO A 379 9.77 -35.81 -9.12
CA PRO A 379 10.87 -35.53 -10.03
C PRO A 379 11.07 -34.02 -10.25
N VAL A 380 12.31 -33.63 -10.53
CA VAL A 380 12.68 -32.25 -10.87
C VAL A 380 12.38 -31.97 -12.34
N VAL A 381 11.86 -30.77 -12.64
CA VAL A 381 11.63 -30.22 -13.97
C VAL A 381 12.30 -28.86 -14.08
N LEU A 382 13.06 -28.65 -15.15
CA LEU A 382 13.62 -27.33 -15.48
C LEU A 382 12.77 -26.66 -16.54
N VAL A 383 12.37 -25.41 -16.27
CA VAL A 383 11.55 -24.61 -17.19
C VAL A 383 12.32 -23.34 -17.55
N LYS A 384 12.49 -23.06 -18.85
CA LYS A 384 13.09 -21.80 -19.32
C LYS A 384 12.18 -20.63 -18.97
N LYS A 385 12.73 -19.60 -18.34
CA LYS A 385 12.08 -18.29 -18.16
C LYS A 385 12.22 -17.46 -19.43
N LYS A 386 11.43 -16.38 -19.50
CA LYS A 386 11.48 -15.40 -20.60
C LYS A 386 12.84 -14.69 -20.72
N ASP A 387 13.57 -14.57 -19.62
CA ASP A 387 14.92 -13.99 -19.57
C ASP A 387 16.03 -14.98 -19.98
N GLY A 388 15.68 -16.20 -20.40
CA GLY A 388 16.61 -17.26 -20.76
C GLY A 388 17.15 -18.09 -19.58
N SER A 389 16.94 -17.66 -18.33
CA SER A 389 17.35 -18.41 -17.14
C SER A 389 16.48 -19.65 -16.91
N MET A 390 17.01 -20.65 -16.19
CA MET A 390 16.28 -21.88 -15.88
C MET A 390 15.59 -21.79 -14.52
N ARG A 391 14.32 -22.19 -14.46
CA ARG A 391 13.54 -22.32 -13.22
C ARG A 391 13.55 -23.78 -12.77
N PHE A 392 14.08 -24.02 -11.59
CA PHE A 392 13.93 -25.29 -10.89
C PHE A 392 12.50 -25.42 -10.34
N ALA A 393 11.79 -26.43 -10.80
CA ALA A 393 10.42 -26.75 -10.37
C ALA A 393 10.32 -28.24 -10.02
N ILE A 394 9.42 -28.58 -9.11
CA ILE A 394 9.12 -29.96 -8.75
C ILE A 394 7.75 -30.33 -9.30
N ASP A 395 7.64 -31.50 -9.91
CA ASP A 395 6.38 -32.00 -10.44
C ASP A 395 5.54 -32.66 -9.35
N TYR A 396 4.80 -31.83 -8.60
CA TYR A 396 3.89 -32.29 -7.55
C TYR A 396 2.52 -32.75 -8.05
N ARG A 397 2.29 -32.93 -9.36
CA ARG A 397 0.94 -33.28 -9.88
C ARG A 397 0.34 -34.52 -9.22
N LYS A 398 1.15 -35.58 -9.03
CA LYS A 398 0.71 -36.81 -8.35
C LYS A 398 0.45 -36.59 -6.86
N LEU A 399 1.32 -35.85 -6.17
CA LEU A 399 1.11 -35.50 -4.77
C LEU A 399 -0.17 -34.68 -4.58
N ASN A 400 -0.37 -33.66 -5.42
CA ASN A 400 -1.56 -32.81 -5.41
C ASN A 400 -2.86 -33.58 -5.67
N SER A 401 -2.81 -34.67 -6.45
CA SER A 401 -3.99 -35.50 -6.74
C SER A 401 -4.50 -36.30 -5.54
N ILE A 402 -3.64 -36.58 -4.56
CA ILE A 402 -3.98 -37.31 -3.33
C ILE A 402 -4.01 -36.42 -2.09
N THR A 403 -3.76 -35.12 -2.25
CA THR A 403 -3.77 -34.13 -1.16
C THR A 403 -5.17 -33.55 -1.02
N ILE A 404 -5.68 -33.52 0.21
CA ILE A 404 -6.93 -32.84 0.54
C ILE A 404 -6.73 -31.34 0.30
N LYS A 405 -7.42 -30.83 -0.72
CA LYS A 405 -7.31 -29.43 -1.13
C LYS A 405 -7.87 -28.52 -0.04
N GLN A 406 -7.03 -27.67 0.53
CA GLN A 406 -7.48 -26.60 1.42
C GLN A 406 -8.15 -25.52 0.58
N VAL A 407 -9.43 -25.26 0.84
CA VAL A 407 -10.16 -24.17 0.19
C VAL A 407 -10.02 -22.92 1.05
N TYR A 408 -9.37 -21.91 0.50
CA TYR A 408 -9.39 -20.56 1.06
C TYR A 408 -10.30 -19.69 0.19
N HIS A 409 -11.23 -18.97 0.82
CA HIS A 409 -12.13 -18.06 0.11
C HIS A 409 -11.38 -16.79 -0.25
N LEU A 410 -10.93 -16.71 -1.50
CA LEU A 410 -10.34 -15.50 -2.04
C LEU A 410 -11.45 -14.45 -2.27
N PRO A 411 -11.22 -13.18 -1.92
CA PRO A 411 -12.14 -12.10 -2.30
C PRO A 411 -12.29 -12.03 -3.82
N LEU A 412 -13.48 -11.61 -4.28
CA LEU A 412 -13.72 -11.50 -5.72
C LEU A 412 -12.84 -10.41 -6.29
N ILE A 413 -12.12 -10.71 -7.37
CA ILE A 413 -11.17 -9.79 -8.00
C ILE A 413 -11.81 -8.43 -8.33
N ASN A 414 -13.10 -8.42 -8.70
CA ASN A 414 -13.84 -7.20 -8.99
C ASN A 414 -14.02 -6.31 -7.76
N GLU A 415 -14.30 -6.88 -6.59
CA GLU A 415 -14.45 -6.15 -5.33
C GLU A 415 -13.13 -5.48 -4.95
N ILE A 416 -12.03 -6.24 -5.04
CA ILE A 416 -10.68 -5.72 -4.76
C ILE A 416 -10.40 -4.53 -5.67
N ARG A 417 -10.69 -4.63 -6.97
CA ARG A 417 -10.42 -3.54 -7.94
C ARG A 417 -11.23 -2.29 -7.65
N GLU A 418 -12.47 -2.44 -7.20
CA GLU A 418 -13.36 -1.30 -6.92
C GLU A 418 -12.92 -0.53 -5.68
N GLU A 419 -12.41 -1.23 -4.67
CA GLU A 419 -11.84 -0.62 -3.47
C GLU A 419 -10.59 0.24 -3.78
N VAL A 420 -9.76 -0.21 -4.74
CA VAL A 420 -8.59 0.55 -5.23
C VAL A 420 -9.00 1.78 -6.05
N SER A 421 -10.10 1.65 -6.79
CA SER A 421 -10.43 2.59 -7.85
C SER A 421 -10.82 3.97 -7.28
N GLY A 422 -10.35 5.05 -7.92
CA GLY A 422 -10.58 6.43 -7.46
C GLY A 422 -9.54 6.97 -6.47
N LYS A 423 -8.55 6.17 -6.06
CA LYS A 423 -7.37 6.66 -5.35
C LYS A 423 -6.37 7.29 -6.32
N LYS A 424 -5.49 8.15 -5.79
CA LYS A 424 -4.55 8.95 -6.60
C LYS A 424 -3.15 8.36 -6.68
N ILE A 425 -2.70 7.72 -5.61
CA ILE A 425 -1.31 7.31 -5.43
C ILE A 425 -1.28 5.82 -5.10
N PHE A 426 -0.50 5.06 -5.87
CA PHE A 426 -0.38 3.62 -5.75
C PHE A 426 1.06 3.19 -5.48
N THR A 427 1.25 2.20 -4.60
CA THR A 427 2.54 1.52 -4.41
C THR A 427 2.34 0.02 -4.49
N SER A 428 3.21 -0.67 -5.21
CA SER A 428 3.25 -2.12 -5.33
C SER A 428 4.42 -2.69 -4.53
N PHE A 429 4.17 -3.73 -3.75
CA PHE A 429 5.19 -4.50 -3.07
C PHE A 429 5.20 -5.95 -3.58
N ASP A 430 6.40 -6.47 -3.86
CA ASP A 430 6.63 -7.86 -4.29
C ASP A 430 7.41 -8.61 -3.20
N PHE A 431 6.90 -9.76 -2.76
CA PHE A 431 7.60 -10.61 -1.79
C PHE A 431 8.76 -11.37 -2.45
N LYS A 432 9.91 -11.39 -1.76
CA LYS A 432 11.10 -12.13 -2.21
C LYS A 432 10.88 -13.64 -2.10
N SER A 433 10.48 -14.28 -3.19
CA SER A 433 10.14 -15.72 -3.20
C SER A 433 9.09 -16.07 -2.14
N GLY A 434 7.93 -15.39 -2.15
CA GLY A 434 6.88 -15.43 -1.12
C GLY A 434 6.71 -16.78 -0.42
N PHE A 435 6.38 -17.84 -1.16
CA PHE A 435 6.20 -19.18 -0.58
C PHE A 435 7.41 -19.71 0.20
N HIS A 436 8.63 -19.51 -0.31
CA HIS A 436 9.86 -19.99 0.34
C HIS A 436 10.18 -19.27 1.66
N GLN A 437 9.41 -18.25 2.04
CA GLN A 437 9.55 -17.60 3.35
C GLN A 437 8.79 -18.35 4.43
N LEU A 438 7.65 -18.96 4.06
CA LEU A 438 6.79 -19.69 4.98
C LEU A 438 7.38 -21.06 5.31
N PRO A 439 7.31 -21.49 6.58
CA PRO A 439 7.76 -22.81 7.00
C PRO A 439 6.77 -23.92 6.62
N MET A 440 7.32 -25.08 6.26
CA MET A 440 6.58 -26.34 6.24
C MET A 440 6.31 -26.81 7.67
N ASN A 441 5.17 -27.46 7.90
CA ASN A 441 4.97 -28.22 9.12
C ASN A 441 6.03 -29.35 9.19
N PRO A 442 6.82 -29.47 10.28
CA PRO A 442 7.85 -30.50 10.43
C PRO A 442 7.39 -31.92 10.09
N GLU A 443 6.15 -32.28 10.48
CA GLU A 443 5.58 -33.62 10.25
C GLU A 443 5.25 -33.88 8.78
N HIS A 444 5.12 -32.83 7.97
CA HIS A 444 4.70 -32.91 6.57
C HIS A 444 5.83 -32.63 5.58
N LYS A 445 7.03 -32.27 6.06
CA LYS A 445 8.20 -32.01 5.21
C LYS A 445 8.52 -33.16 4.28
N GLU A 446 8.45 -34.39 4.78
CA GLU A 446 8.76 -35.61 4.01
C GLU A 446 7.92 -35.72 2.72
N ARG A 447 6.67 -35.22 2.74
CA ARG A 447 5.74 -35.29 1.61
C ARG A 447 6.20 -34.43 0.43
N THR A 448 7.07 -33.46 0.68
CA THR A 448 7.68 -32.59 -0.33
C THR A 448 8.99 -33.15 -0.90
N ALA A 449 9.37 -34.36 -0.54
CA ALA A 449 10.62 -34.93 -0.99
C ALA A 449 10.69 -35.02 -2.51
N PHE A 450 11.81 -34.57 -3.07
CA PHE A 450 12.12 -34.62 -4.48
C PHE A 450 13.44 -35.31 -4.72
N SER A 451 13.52 -36.00 -5.85
CA SER A 451 14.68 -36.80 -6.21
C SER A 451 15.37 -36.24 -7.46
N CYS A 452 16.69 -36.14 -7.38
CA CYS A 452 17.55 -35.78 -8.51
C CYS A 452 18.78 -36.70 -8.54
N TRP A 453 19.64 -36.52 -9.53
CA TRP A 453 20.85 -37.36 -9.68
C TRP A 453 21.85 -37.19 -8.53
N MET A 454 21.74 -36.13 -7.72
CA MET A 454 22.58 -35.90 -6.53
C MET A 454 22.05 -36.61 -5.27
N GLY A 455 20.80 -37.08 -5.27
CA GLY A 455 20.18 -37.70 -4.11
C GLY A 455 18.72 -37.29 -3.91
N LEU A 456 18.23 -37.57 -2.69
CA LEU A 456 16.88 -37.22 -2.24
C LEU A 456 16.94 -36.06 -1.23
N PHE A 457 16.07 -35.08 -1.44
CA PHE A 457 15.99 -33.86 -0.63
C PHE A 457 14.54 -33.55 -0.31
N GLN A 458 14.27 -32.84 0.78
CA GLN A 458 12.93 -32.37 1.15
C GLN A 458 12.95 -30.89 1.50
N PHE A 459 11.80 -30.23 1.39
CA PHE A 459 11.68 -28.80 1.68
C PHE A 459 11.39 -28.53 3.15
N ILE A 460 12.10 -27.54 3.71
CA ILE A 460 11.84 -26.95 5.03
C ILE A 460 10.88 -25.77 4.90
N LYS A 461 10.88 -25.10 3.75
CA LYS A 461 10.05 -23.95 3.40
C LYS A 461 9.05 -24.31 2.31
N VAL A 462 7.92 -23.62 2.18
CA VAL A 462 6.86 -24.02 1.24
C VAL A 462 7.35 -23.96 -0.20
N PRO A 463 7.43 -25.08 -0.94
CA PRO A 463 7.85 -25.05 -2.34
C PRO A 463 6.72 -24.58 -3.27
N PHE A 464 7.12 -24.05 -4.42
CA PHE A 464 6.17 -23.81 -5.52
C PHE A 464 5.58 -25.12 -6.05
N GLY A 465 4.32 -25.07 -6.49
CA GLY A 465 3.64 -26.18 -7.19
C GLY A 465 2.72 -27.04 -6.31
N LEU A 466 2.68 -26.81 -5.00
CA LEU A 466 1.71 -27.47 -4.10
C LEU A 466 0.32 -26.82 -4.22
N CYS A 467 -0.72 -27.64 -4.27
CA CYS A 467 -2.10 -27.17 -4.47
C CYS A 467 -2.67 -26.33 -3.31
N GLY A 468 -2.18 -26.51 -2.08
CA GLY A 468 -2.62 -25.74 -0.90
C GLY A 468 -1.75 -24.53 -0.55
N ALA A 469 -0.61 -24.33 -1.22
CA ALA A 469 0.34 -23.27 -0.88
C ALA A 469 -0.24 -21.85 -0.99
N PRO A 470 -0.99 -21.48 -2.06
CA PRO A 470 -1.63 -20.16 -2.16
C PRO A 470 -2.59 -19.86 -0.99
N SER A 471 -3.35 -20.87 -0.57
CA SER A 471 -4.28 -20.78 0.55
C SER A 471 -3.55 -20.55 1.88
N THR A 472 -2.44 -21.24 2.12
CA THR A 472 -1.59 -21.01 3.30
C THR A 472 -0.98 -19.61 3.26
N PHE A 473 -0.51 -19.15 2.10
CA PHE A 473 0.04 -17.80 1.95
C PHE A 473 -1.01 -16.74 2.29
N MET A 474 -2.23 -16.88 1.78
CA MET A 474 -3.32 -15.96 2.11
C MET A 474 -3.70 -15.97 3.59
N ARG A 475 -3.63 -17.12 4.27
CA ARG A 475 -3.84 -17.18 5.72
C ARG A 475 -2.78 -16.37 6.48
N ALA A 476 -1.51 -16.47 6.06
CA ALA A 476 -0.44 -15.65 6.62
C ALA A 476 -0.64 -14.16 6.31
N MET A 477 -1.05 -13.82 5.09
CA MET A 477 -1.37 -12.45 4.70
C MET A 477 -2.54 -11.86 5.48
N ASN A 478 -3.59 -12.63 5.79
CA ASN A 478 -4.67 -12.18 6.67
C ASN A 478 -4.21 -11.92 8.10
N GLU A 479 -3.23 -12.68 8.58
CA GLU A 479 -2.62 -12.45 9.89
C GLU A 479 -1.91 -11.09 9.92
N LEU A 480 -1.17 -10.76 8.84
CA LEU A 480 -0.59 -9.43 8.64
C LEU A 480 -1.68 -8.36 8.53
N LYS A 481 -2.78 -8.65 7.83
CA LYS A 481 -3.86 -7.70 7.55
C LYS A 481 -4.49 -7.13 8.83
N LYS A 482 -4.40 -7.84 9.96
CA LYS A 482 -4.87 -7.36 11.28
C LYS A 482 -4.09 -6.15 11.81
N TYR A 483 -2.87 -5.92 11.32
CA TYR A 483 -1.96 -4.90 11.83
C TYR A 483 -1.71 -3.75 10.84
N ILE A 484 -2.35 -3.79 9.67
CA ILE A 484 -2.21 -2.77 8.62
C ILE A 484 -3.54 -2.04 8.40
N SER A 485 -3.47 -0.81 7.88
CA SER A 485 -4.66 -0.04 7.52
C SER A 485 -5.46 -0.70 6.39
N SER A 486 -6.74 -0.34 6.25
CA SER A 486 -7.61 -0.85 5.18
C SER A 486 -7.17 -0.41 3.76
N SER A 487 -6.21 0.50 3.63
CA SER A 487 -5.67 0.98 2.37
C SER A 487 -4.85 -0.08 1.59
N PHE A 488 -4.52 -1.20 2.24
CA PHE A 488 -3.75 -2.30 1.68
C PHE A 488 -4.62 -3.41 1.11
N LEU A 489 -4.32 -3.77 -0.13
CA LEU A 489 -4.98 -4.84 -0.86
C LEU A 489 -3.96 -5.93 -1.15
N ILE A 490 -4.24 -7.09 -0.61
CA ILE A 490 -3.34 -8.23 -0.66
C ILE A 490 -4.03 -9.34 -1.43
N TYR A 491 -3.40 -9.80 -2.50
CA TYR A 491 -3.82 -10.95 -3.26
C TYR A 491 -2.63 -11.87 -3.53
N ILE A 492 -2.58 -12.96 -2.78
CA ILE A 492 -1.47 -13.92 -2.77
C ILE A 492 -0.17 -13.14 -2.57
N ASP A 493 0.75 -13.16 -3.53
CA ASP A 493 2.08 -12.54 -3.43
C ASP A 493 2.07 -11.04 -3.81
N ASP A 494 0.98 -10.52 -4.38
CA ASP A 494 0.87 -9.13 -4.82
C ASP A 494 0.23 -8.27 -3.71
N VAL A 495 0.93 -7.22 -3.29
CA VAL A 495 0.42 -6.26 -2.30
C VAL A 495 0.41 -4.86 -2.90
N ILE A 496 -0.75 -4.22 -2.86
CA ILE A 496 -0.94 -2.85 -3.32
C ILE A 496 -1.40 -1.96 -2.17
N LEU A 497 -0.75 -0.82 -2.05
CA LEU A 497 -1.20 0.31 -1.24
C LEU A 497 -1.83 1.36 -2.16
N SER A 498 -2.97 1.88 -1.75
CA SER A 498 -3.64 2.99 -2.45
C SER A 498 -4.03 4.11 -1.48
N SER A 499 -3.68 5.35 -1.80
CA SER A 499 -3.93 6.52 -0.93
C SER A 499 -4.34 7.75 -1.75
N ASN A 500 -4.96 8.73 -1.08
CA ASN A 500 -5.36 9.99 -1.70
C ASN A 500 -4.31 11.11 -1.56
N ASN A 501 -3.51 11.07 -0.50
CA ASN A 501 -2.54 12.08 -0.14
C ASN A 501 -1.15 11.46 0.02
N GLU A 502 -0.09 12.20 -0.31
CA GLU A 502 1.29 11.70 -0.20
C GLU A 502 1.70 11.41 1.24
N ILE A 503 1.28 12.24 2.19
CA ILE A 503 1.66 12.10 3.61
C ILE A 503 1.10 10.81 4.18
N ASP A 504 -0.21 10.58 4.02
CA ASP A 504 -0.87 9.35 4.46
C ASP A 504 -0.25 8.13 3.78
N HIS A 505 0.09 8.25 2.50
CA HIS A 505 0.75 7.18 1.75
C HIS A 505 2.10 6.79 2.36
N LEU A 506 2.94 7.76 2.74
CA LEU A 506 4.22 7.47 3.39
C LEU A 506 4.05 6.84 4.77
N ILE A 507 3.06 7.28 5.54
CA ILE A 507 2.72 6.70 6.86
C ILE A 507 2.29 5.24 6.69
N ASP A 508 1.40 4.96 5.73
CA ASP A 508 0.94 3.61 5.41
C ASP A 508 2.12 2.72 4.98
N ILE A 509 3.02 3.21 4.11
CA ILE A 509 4.24 2.48 3.70
C ILE A 509 5.10 2.12 4.92
N GLU A 510 5.36 3.08 5.81
CA GLU A 510 6.15 2.86 7.02
C GLU A 510 5.48 1.84 7.96
N GLN A 511 4.16 1.91 8.14
CA GLN A 511 3.40 0.94 8.91
C GLN A 511 3.55 -0.47 8.33
N PHE A 512 3.39 -0.62 7.01
CA PHE A 512 3.51 -1.91 6.35
C PHE A 512 4.92 -2.49 6.49
N LEU A 513 5.97 -1.70 6.24
CA LEU A 513 7.35 -2.16 6.40
C LEU A 513 7.67 -2.56 7.85
N SER A 514 7.11 -1.85 8.83
CA SER A 514 7.21 -2.22 10.25
C SER A 514 6.56 -3.58 10.54
N VAL A 515 5.33 -3.81 10.05
CA VAL A 515 4.62 -5.08 10.21
C VAL A 515 5.37 -6.22 9.53
N ILE A 516 5.84 -6.03 8.31
CA ILE A 516 6.63 -7.03 7.56
C ILE A 516 7.93 -7.37 8.28
N SER A 517 8.61 -6.35 8.82
CA SER A 517 9.80 -6.52 9.66
C SER A 517 9.49 -7.39 10.89
N ASN A 518 8.40 -7.10 11.60
CA ASN A 518 8.01 -7.83 12.81
C ASN A 518 7.67 -9.30 12.53
N PHE A 519 6.99 -9.56 11.42
CA PHE A 519 6.69 -10.93 10.97
C PHE A 519 7.88 -11.64 10.34
N GLY A 520 9.00 -10.95 10.12
CA GLY A 520 10.22 -11.53 9.55
C GLY A 520 10.10 -11.92 8.07
N MET A 521 9.14 -11.32 7.35
CA MET A 521 9.00 -11.50 5.91
C MET A 521 9.94 -10.54 5.15
N ARG A 522 10.18 -10.82 3.86
CA ARG A 522 11.14 -10.09 3.02
C ARG A 522 10.53 -9.68 1.70
N LEU A 523 10.84 -8.47 1.26
CA LEU A 523 10.39 -7.89 0.01
C LEU A 523 11.54 -7.83 -1.00
N LYS A 524 11.20 -7.84 -2.29
CA LYS A 524 12.17 -7.68 -3.38
C LYS A 524 12.12 -6.25 -3.89
N LEU A 525 13.07 -5.42 -3.42
CA LEU A 525 13.10 -3.99 -3.72
C LEU A 525 13.07 -3.67 -5.21
N ASP A 526 13.84 -4.38 -6.05
CA ASP A 526 13.93 -4.16 -7.50
C ASP A 526 12.60 -4.33 -8.25
N LYS A 527 11.61 -4.96 -7.62
CA LYS A 527 10.28 -5.19 -8.18
C LYS A 527 9.19 -4.37 -7.51
N CYS A 528 9.50 -3.68 -6.41
CA CYS A 528 8.57 -2.76 -5.80
C CYS A 528 8.49 -1.49 -6.66
N GLU A 529 7.28 -0.96 -6.85
CA GLU A 529 7.05 0.30 -7.56
C GLU A 529 6.36 1.28 -6.62
N PHE A 530 6.91 2.50 -6.47
CA PHE A 530 6.47 3.43 -5.43
C PHE A 530 5.81 4.68 -5.98
N GLY A 531 4.64 5.02 -5.44
CA GLY A 531 3.93 6.27 -5.69
C GLY A 531 3.62 6.54 -7.16
N LEU A 532 2.95 5.60 -7.83
CA LEU A 532 2.48 5.69 -9.20
C LEU A 532 1.09 6.34 -9.28
N SER A 533 0.78 6.99 -10.41
CA SER A 533 -0.58 7.48 -10.73
C SER A 533 -1.49 6.39 -11.30
N GLU A 534 -0.91 5.37 -11.94
CA GLU A 534 -1.59 4.18 -12.41
C GLU A 534 -0.75 2.94 -12.11
N ILE A 535 -1.40 1.83 -11.74
CA ILE A 535 -0.74 0.57 -11.40
C ILE A 535 -1.36 -0.59 -12.15
N LYS A 536 -0.52 -1.54 -12.59
CA LYS A 536 -0.99 -2.79 -13.16
C LYS A 536 -1.26 -3.80 -12.03
N TYR A 537 -2.48 -4.29 -11.95
CA TYR A 537 -2.90 -5.27 -10.96
C TYR A 537 -3.91 -6.27 -11.53
N LEU A 538 -3.64 -7.57 -11.31
CA LEU A 538 -4.51 -8.67 -11.74
C LEU A 538 -4.98 -8.57 -13.21
N GLY A 539 -4.10 -8.11 -14.12
CA GLY A 539 -4.36 -7.98 -15.57
C GLY A 539 -5.04 -6.67 -16.01
N PHE A 540 -5.20 -5.70 -15.11
CA PHE A 540 -5.83 -4.40 -15.41
C PHE A 540 -4.95 -3.26 -14.92
N PHE A 541 -5.07 -2.10 -15.55
CA PHE A 541 -4.54 -0.85 -15.03
C PHE A 541 -5.62 -0.16 -14.20
N ILE A 542 -5.22 0.24 -12.99
CA ILE A 542 -6.07 0.95 -12.05
C ILE A 542 -5.48 2.35 -11.87
N SER A 543 -6.36 3.35 -11.87
CA SER A 543 -6.00 4.76 -11.76
C SER A 543 -7.10 5.54 -11.02
N GLU A 544 -6.86 6.82 -10.75
CA GLU A 544 -7.89 7.74 -10.25
C GLU A 544 -9.13 7.79 -11.15
N LYS A 545 -8.93 7.73 -12.48
CA LYS A 545 -10.02 7.75 -13.46
C LYS A 545 -10.85 6.47 -13.49
N GLY A 546 -10.33 5.40 -12.89
CA GLY A 546 -10.97 4.09 -12.85
C GLY A 546 -10.11 2.98 -13.45
N ILE A 547 -10.78 1.96 -13.98
CA ILE A 547 -10.17 0.68 -14.37
C ILE A 547 -10.16 0.54 -15.89
N ARG A 548 -9.03 0.09 -16.45
CA ARG A 548 -8.90 -0.27 -17.87
C ARG A 548 -8.17 -1.60 -18.07
N PRO A 549 -8.47 -2.40 -19.10
CA PRO A 549 -7.70 -3.61 -19.42
C PRO A 549 -6.25 -3.31 -19.80
N ASP A 550 -5.35 -4.29 -19.63
CA ASP A 550 -3.98 -4.19 -20.16
C ASP A 550 -3.98 -4.20 -21.70
N PRO A 551 -3.42 -3.17 -22.36
CA PRO A 551 -3.27 -3.15 -23.82
C PRO A 551 -2.60 -4.41 -24.39
N LYS A 552 -1.67 -5.04 -23.68
CA LYS A 552 -0.99 -6.26 -24.13
C LYS A 552 -1.93 -7.46 -24.22
N ASP A 553 -2.87 -7.57 -23.29
CA ASP A 553 -3.87 -8.63 -23.30
C ASP A 553 -4.87 -8.41 -24.45
N LEU A 554 -5.21 -7.15 -24.71
CA LEU A 554 -6.06 -6.76 -25.84
C LEU A 554 -5.38 -6.99 -27.20
N GLU A 555 -4.09 -6.65 -27.33
CA GLU A 555 -3.29 -6.96 -28.52
C GLU A 555 -3.22 -8.46 -28.80
N SER A 556 -3.13 -9.26 -27.73
CA SER A 556 -3.12 -10.71 -27.84
C SER A 556 -4.43 -11.22 -28.42
N ILE A 557 -5.57 -10.66 -27.99
CA ILE A 557 -6.90 -10.98 -28.55
C ILE A 557 -7.03 -10.48 -30.00
N ASP A 558 -6.51 -9.30 -30.32
CA ASP A 558 -6.56 -8.78 -31.69
C ASP A 558 -5.81 -9.70 -32.67
N LYS A 559 -4.69 -10.27 -32.24
CA LYS A 559 -3.88 -11.23 -33.02
C LYS A 559 -4.48 -12.64 -33.11
N ILE A 560 -5.55 -12.96 -32.37
CA ILE A 560 -6.19 -14.29 -32.45
C ILE A 560 -6.74 -14.50 -33.85
N ASN A 561 -6.34 -15.58 -34.52
CA ASN A 561 -6.90 -15.94 -35.82
C ASN A 561 -8.37 -16.36 -35.67
N PRO A 562 -9.20 -16.17 -36.71
CA PRO A 562 -10.58 -16.65 -36.73
C PRO A 562 -10.64 -18.16 -36.40
N PRO A 563 -11.40 -18.58 -35.37
CA PRO A 563 -11.37 -19.95 -34.87
C PRO A 563 -11.83 -20.96 -35.93
N THR A 564 -11.03 -22.01 -36.11
CA THR A 564 -11.27 -23.06 -37.11
C THR A 564 -11.91 -24.31 -36.52
N ASN A 565 -11.85 -24.46 -35.21
CA ASN A 565 -12.48 -25.54 -34.46
C ASN A 565 -13.26 -25.03 -33.23
N LEU A 566 -14.12 -25.89 -32.69
CA LEU A 566 -14.99 -25.55 -31.56
C LEU A 566 -14.22 -25.19 -30.28
N LYS A 567 -13.04 -25.81 -30.08
CA LYS A 567 -12.17 -25.55 -28.92
C LYS A 567 -11.61 -24.13 -28.98
N GLU A 568 -11.14 -23.69 -30.15
CA GLU A 568 -10.68 -22.33 -30.42
C GLU A 568 -11.80 -21.31 -30.28
N LEU A 569 -13.01 -21.61 -30.79
CA LEU A 569 -14.16 -20.73 -30.66
C LEU A 569 -14.54 -20.52 -29.18
N ARG A 570 -14.59 -21.61 -28.40
CA ARG A 570 -14.86 -21.55 -26.96
C ARG A 570 -13.76 -20.81 -26.20
N ALA A 571 -12.50 -21.02 -26.57
CA ALA A 571 -11.37 -20.29 -25.98
C ALA A 571 -11.46 -18.78 -26.28
N PHE A 572 -11.78 -18.40 -27.53
CA PHE A 572 -11.99 -17.01 -27.93
C PHE A 572 -13.15 -16.37 -27.14
N LEU A 573 -14.31 -17.04 -27.07
CA LEU A 573 -15.46 -16.55 -26.31
C LEU A 573 -15.15 -16.44 -24.81
N GLY A 574 -14.39 -17.38 -24.26
CA GLY A 574 -13.89 -17.32 -22.88
C GLY A 574 -13.01 -16.09 -22.64
N ALA A 575 -12.06 -15.83 -23.55
CA ALA A 575 -11.18 -14.66 -23.49
C ALA A 575 -11.96 -13.34 -23.59
N VAL A 576 -12.92 -13.23 -24.51
CA VAL A 576 -13.76 -12.03 -24.63
C VAL A 576 -14.63 -11.85 -23.38
N ASN A 577 -15.19 -12.93 -22.83
CA ASN A 577 -16.03 -12.86 -21.63
C ASN A 577 -15.28 -12.32 -20.40
N TYR A 578 -13.97 -12.54 -20.30
CA TYR A 578 -13.15 -11.94 -19.25
C TYR A 578 -13.22 -10.40 -19.27
N PHE A 579 -13.39 -9.80 -20.45
CA PHE A 579 -13.53 -8.36 -20.66
C PHE A 579 -14.97 -7.89 -20.86
N ARG A 580 -15.98 -8.76 -20.65
CA ARG A 580 -17.40 -8.47 -20.92
C ARG A 580 -17.89 -7.18 -20.27
N ARG A 581 -17.43 -6.88 -19.05
CA ARG A 581 -17.80 -5.66 -18.29
C ARG A 581 -17.36 -4.38 -18.98
N PHE A 582 -16.40 -4.41 -19.90
CA PHE A 582 -15.94 -3.23 -20.66
C PHE A 582 -16.65 -3.10 -22.01
N ILE A 583 -17.45 -4.09 -22.41
CA ILE A 583 -18.03 -4.16 -23.74
C ILE A 583 -19.54 -3.87 -23.67
N PRO A 584 -20.00 -2.71 -24.16
CA PRO A 584 -21.43 -2.44 -24.25
C PRO A 584 -22.10 -3.45 -25.18
N GLU A 585 -23.20 -4.04 -24.71
CA GLU A 585 -24.02 -5.04 -25.42
C GLU A 585 -23.26 -6.31 -25.84
N CYS A 586 -22.23 -6.70 -25.09
CA CYS A 586 -21.39 -7.87 -25.40
C CYS A 586 -22.18 -9.14 -25.78
N ALA A 587 -23.22 -9.48 -25.02
CA ALA A 587 -24.02 -10.69 -25.27
C ALA A 587 -24.77 -10.66 -26.61
N LYS A 588 -25.19 -9.48 -27.07
CA LYS A 588 -25.89 -9.28 -28.34
C LYS A 588 -24.92 -9.41 -29.51
N ILE A 589 -23.73 -8.81 -29.40
CA ILE A 589 -22.65 -8.91 -30.40
C ILE A 589 -22.17 -10.35 -30.54
N LEU A 590 -21.95 -11.04 -29.42
CA LEU A 590 -21.49 -12.42 -29.42
C LEU A 590 -22.60 -13.43 -29.76
N GLY A 591 -23.86 -13.00 -29.91
CA GLY A 591 -25.01 -13.87 -30.17
C GLY A 591 -24.79 -14.86 -31.31
N PRO A 592 -24.40 -14.41 -32.53
CA PRO A 592 -24.10 -15.29 -33.66
C PRO A 592 -23.00 -16.32 -33.34
N LEU A 593 -21.94 -15.88 -32.64
CA LEU A 593 -20.82 -16.76 -32.27
C LEU A 593 -21.20 -17.78 -31.18
N TYR A 594 -22.11 -17.44 -30.27
CA TYR A 594 -22.65 -18.40 -29.30
C TYR A 594 -23.53 -19.46 -29.96
N GLU A 595 -24.29 -19.11 -31.01
CA GLU A 595 -25.07 -20.10 -31.76
C GLU A 595 -24.17 -21.19 -32.38
N LEU A 596 -22.97 -20.83 -32.84
CA LEU A 596 -21.96 -21.77 -33.35
C LEU A 596 -21.39 -22.71 -32.27
N THR A 597 -21.56 -22.39 -30.97
CA THR A 597 -21.12 -23.28 -29.88
C THR A 597 -22.12 -24.36 -29.50
N LYS A 598 -23.35 -24.27 -30.01
CA LYS A 598 -24.40 -25.27 -29.80
C LYS A 598 -24.09 -26.56 -30.54
N GLU A 599 -24.58 -27.67 -30.02
CA GLU A 599 -24.40 -28.99 -30.63
C GLU A 599 -24.84 -28.99 -32.10
N ASN A 600 -24.00 -29.57 -32.97
CA ASN A 600 -24.20 -29.70 -34.43
C ASN A 600 -24.32 -28.39 -35.23
N ASN A 601 -24.08 -27.22 -34.62
CA ASN A 601 -24.14 -25.92 -35.30
C ASN A 601 -22.76 -25.33 -35.62
N PHE A 602 -21.68 -25.98 -35.20
CA PHE A 602 -20.33 -25.46 -35.40
C PHE A 602 -20.00 -25.38 -36.90
N LYS A 603 -19.53 -24.20 -37.32
CA LYS A 603 -18.97 -23.93 -38.64
C LYS A 603 -17.57 -23.36 -38.47
N SER A 604 -16.64 -23.84 -39.30
CA SER A 604 -15.30 -23.28 -39.38
C SER A 604 -15.40 -21.81 -39.81
N SER A 605 -14.44 -20.98 -39.39
CA SER A 605 -14.36 -19.57 -39.80
C SER A 605 -14.33 -19.35 -41.31
N LYS A 606 -13.98 -20.40 -42.09
CA LYS A 606 -14.05 -20.40 -43.56
C LYS A 606 -15.47 -20.38 -44.11
N ASP A 607 -16.42 -20.93 -43.36
CA ASP A 607 -17.84 -21.10 -43.74
C ASP A 607 -18.75 -20.12 -43.01
N TRP A 608 -18.17 -19.11 -42.35
CA TRP A 608 -18.91 -18.09 -41.64
C TRP A 608 -19.71 -17.21 -42.59
N ASN A 609 -20.95 -16.91 -42.20
CA ASN A 609 -21.76 -15.91 -42.88
C ASN A 609 -21.32 -14.48 -42.52
N GLU A 610 -21.94 -13.49 -43.16
CA GLU A 610 -21.64 -12.08 -42.90
C GLU A 610 -21.91 -11.69 -41.43
N GLU A 611 -23.00 -12.18 -40.82
CA GLU A 611 -23.34 -11.86 -39.41
C GLU A 611 -22.28 -12.35 -38.42
N GLU A 612 -21.71 -13.55 -38.63
CA GLU A 612 -20.67 -14.16 -37.79
C GLU A 612 -19.33 -13.40 -37.95
N TRP A 613 -18.99 -13.03 -39.19
CA TRP A 613 -17.81 -12.21 -39.47
C TRP A 613 -17.92 -10.80 -38.91
N GLU A 614 -19.08 -10.17 -39.02
CA GLU A 614 -19.35 -8.87 -38.43
C GLU A 614 -19.26 -8.91 -36.90
N ALA A 615 -19.87 -9.91 -36.26
CA ALA A 615 -19.76 -10.12 -34.82
C ALA A 615 -18.30 -10.25 -34.36
N PHE A 616 -17.49 -11.05 -35.07
CA PHE A 616 -16.07 -11.26 -34.74
C PHE A 616 -15.22 -10.01 -34.94
N LYS A 617 -15.46 -9.22 -36.00
CA LYS A 617 -14.75 -7.96 -36.24
C LYS A 617 -15.18 -6.87 -35.25
N LEU A 618 -16.49 -6.75 -35.01
CA LEU A 618 -17.06 -5.74 -34.12
C LEU A 618 -16.56 -5.91 -32.68
N ILE A 619 -16.52 -7.15 -32.19
CA ILE A 619 -16.06 -7.40 -30.81
C ILE A 619 -14.58 -7.07 -30.64
N LYS A 620 -13.74 -7.40 -31.63
CA LYS A 620 -12.32 -7.02 -31.65
C LYS A 620 -12.14 -5.51 -31.69
N ASN A 621 -12.92 -4.81 -32.52
CA ASN A 621 -12.85 -3.36 -32.60
C ASN A 621 -13.28 -2.69 -31.27
N LYS A 622 -14.35 -3.17 -30.61
CA LYS A 622 -14.73 -2.66 -29.28
C LYS A 622 -13.65 -2.91 -28.21
N LEU A 623 -12.92 -4.01 -28.32
CA LEU A 623 -11.79 -4.32 -27.44
C LEU A 623 -10.54 -3.50 -27.73
N LYS A 624 -10.39 -2.88 -28.92
CA LYS A 624 -9.28 -1.95 -29.21
C LYS A 624 -9.40 -0.63 -28.45
N THR A 625 -10.62 -0.18 -28.24
CA THR A 625 -10.93 1.08 -27.55
C THR A 625 -11.90 0.82 -26.39
N PRO A 626 -11.47 0.06 -25.36
CA PRO A 626 -12.35 -0.21 -24.23
C PRO A 626 -12.61 1.08 -23.45
N PRO A 627 -13.86 1.33 -23.01
CA PRO A 627 -14.16 2.45 -22.14
C PRO A 627 -13.43 2.29 -20.81
N VAL A 628 -12.97 3.40 -20.24
CA VAL A 628 -12.52 3.44 -18.84
C VAL A 628 -13.75 3.35 -17.95
N LEU A 629 -13.81 2.34 -17.09
CA LEU A 629 -14.91 2.19 -16.14
C LEU A 629 -14.63 3.03 -14.92
N ALA A 630 -15.56 3.92 -14.58
CA ALA A 630 -15.43 4.82 -13.44
C ALA A 630 -15.46 4.04 -12.11
N PRO A 631 -14.73 4.52 -11.09
CA PRO A 631 -14.79 3.95 -9.75
C PRO A 631 -16.19 4.12 -9.16
N PRO A 632 -16.78 3.09 -8.52
CA PRO A 632 -18.06 3.24 -7.85
C PRO A 632 -17.91 4.12 -6.58
N ASN A 633 -18.74 5.14 -6.44
CA ASN A 633 -18.83 5.96 -5.24
C ASN A 633 -20.13 5.67 -4.47
N PRO A 634 -20.06 5.02 -3.29
CA PRO A 634 -21.27 4.66 -2.52
C PRO A 634 -22.00 5.87 -1.92
N LYS A 635 -21.40 7.07 -1.93
CA LYS A 635 -22.01 8.29 -1.39
C LYS A 635 -22.96 8.99 -2.36
N GLU A 636 -22.98 8.58 -3.61
CA GLU A 636 -23.75 9.22 -4.68
C GLU A 636 -24.73 8.24 -5.32
N SER A 637 -25.85 8.75 -5.81
CA SER A 637 -26.86 7.94 -6.50
C SER A 637 -26.37 7.43 -7.86
N TYR A 638 -26.86 6.26 -8.24
CA TYR A 638 -26.60 5.65 -9.54
C TYR A 638 -27.73 5.87 -10.54
N ILE A 639 -27.39 5.81 -11.82
CA ILE A 639 -28.34 5.78 -12.94
C ILE A 639 -28.16 4.44 -13.66
N ILE A 640 -29.23 3.69 -13.85
CA ILE A 640 -29.24 2.49 -14.68
C ILE A 640 -29.97 2.81 -15.98
N GLU A 641 -29.34 2.61 -17.12
CA GLU A 641 -30.03 2.64 -18.42
C GLU A 641 -30.20 1.20 -18.91
N THR A 642 -31.45 0.80 -19.18
CA THR A 642 -31.80 -0.55 -19.63
C THR A 642 -32.30 -0.54 -21.06
N ASP A 643 -32.01 -1.61 -21.80
CA ASP A 643 -32.52 -1.85 -23.15
C ASP A 643 -32.90 -3.33 -23.30
N ALA A 644 -34.06 -3.60 -23.89
CA ALA A 644 -34.50 -4.96 -24.20
C ALA A 644 -34.83 -5.12 -25.68
N SER A 645 -34.35 -6.23 -26.25
CA SER A 645 -34.63 -6.61 -27.63
C SER A 645 -35.04 -8.07 -27.71
N ILE A 646 -35.58 -8.47 -28.87
CA ILE A 646 -35.94 -9.88 -29.15
C ILE A 646 -34.72 -10.81 -29.08
N ARG A 647 -33.50 -10.28 -29.23
CA ARG A 647 -32.25 -11.06 -29.20
C ARG A 647 -31.64 -11.16 -27.79
N GLY A 648 -31.81 -10.15 -26.96
CA GLY A 648 -31.11 -10.02 -25.68
C GLY A 648 -31.52 -8.79 -24.89
N ILE A 649 -31.09 -8.78 -23.63
CA ILE A 649 -31.24 -7.65 -22.70
C ILE A 649 -29.87 -7.05 -22.39
N GLY A 650 -29.83 -5.74 -22.17
CA GLY A 650 -28.63 -4.99 -21.81
C GLY A 650 -28.93 -3.96 -20.74
N ALA A 651 -27.92 -3.62 -19.94
CA ALA A 651 -27.98 -2.51 -19.03
C ALA A 651 -26.60 -1.88 -18.83
N VAL A 652 -26.58 -0.58 -18.55
CA VAL A 652 -25.37 0.14 -18.13
C VAL A 652 -25.64 0.84 -16.81
N LEU A 653 -24.72 0.65 -15.87
CA LEU A 653 -24.67 1.40 -14.62
C LEU A 653 -23.81 2.64 -14.84
N ILE A 654 -24.36 3.82 -14.58
CA ILE A 654 -23.76 5.12 -14.82
C ILE A 654 -23.72 5.91 -13.51
N GLN A 655 -22.60 6.56 -13.25
CA GLN A 655 -22.43 7.54 -12.18
C GLN A 655 -21.66 8.75 -12.72
N ASN A 656 -22.10 9.97 -12.40
CA ASN A 656 -21.49 11.21 -12.90
C ASN A 656 -21.27 11.26 -14.43
N LYS A 657 -22.22 10.73 -15.21
CA LYS A 657 -22.15 10.60 -16.69
C LYS A 657 -21.07 9.63 -17.21
N HIS A 658 -20.44 8.85 -16.34
CA HIS A 658 -19.45 7.84 -16.70
C HIS A 658 -19.96 6.42 -16.40
N PRO A 659 -19.65 5.43 -17.26
CA PRO A 659 -20.06 4.04 -17.04
C PRO A 659 -19.23 3.39 -15.94
N VAL A 660 -19.90 2.75 -14.98
CA VAL A 660 -19.29 1.99 -13.86
C VAL A 660 -19.23 0.50 -14.19
N ALA A 661 -20.29 -0.02 -14.82
CA ALA A 661 -20.37 -1.41 -15.24
C ALA A 661 -21.36 -1.57 -16.41
N TYR A 662 -21.09 -2.55 -17.27
CA TYR A 662 -22.02 -2.98 -18.31
C TYR A 662 -22.50 -4.40 -18.02
N PHE A 663 -23.80 -4.61 -18.21
CA PHE A 663 -24.46 -5.89 -18.18
C PHE A 663 -25.09 -6.18 -19.54
N SER A 664 -25.03 -7.43 -19.97
CA SER A 664 -25.77 -7.89 -21.14
C SER A 664 -26.02 -9.37 -21.00
N ARG A 665 -27.12 -9.89 -21.54
CA ARG A 665 -27.45 -11.32 -21.51
C ARG A 665 -28.33 -11.68 -22.71
N THR A 666 -28.09 -12.84 -23.30
CA THR A 666 -29.00 -13.42 -24.31
C THR A 666 -30.28 -13.93 -23.64
N LEU A 667 -31.39 -13.89 -24.38
CA LEU A 667 -32.67 -14.40 -23.87
C LEU A 667 -32.71 -15.94 -23.92
N LYS A 668 -33.26 -16.55 -22.88
CA LYS A 668 -33.60 -17.98 -22.88
C LYS A 668 -34.70 -18.26 -23.89
N ASP A 669 -34.79 -19.50 -24.37
CA ASP A 669 -35.81 -19.87 -25.37
C ASP A 669 -37.24 -19.66 -24.87
N THR A 670 -37.48 -19.69 -23.55
CA THR A 670 -38.77 -19.31 -22.95
C THR A 670 -39.02 -17.81 -22.98
N GLU A 671 -37.98 -17.01 -22.73
CA GLU A 671 -38.03 -15.55 -22.64
C GLU A 671 -38.17 -14.90 -24.02
N LYS A 672 -37.66 -15.52 -25.09
CA LYS A 672 -37.85 -15.05 -26.48
C LYS A 672 -39.32 -14.91 -26.91
N ARG A 673 -40.25 -15.55 -26.19
CA ARG A 673 -41.70 -15.49 -26.45
C ARG A 673 -42.42 -14.45 -25.57
N TYR A 674 -41.69 -13.71 -24.75
CA TYR A 674 -42.27 -12.69 -23.89
C TYR A 674 -42.68 -11.48 -24.72
N HIS A 675 -43.74 -10.81 -24.27
CA HIS A 675 -44.15 -9.54 -24.86
C HIS A 675 -43.08 -8.47 -24.57
N ILE A 676 -42.97 -7.43 -25.41
CA ILE A 676 -41.93 -6.40 -25.27
C ILE A 676 -41.90 -5.76 -23.87
N ASN A 677 -43.07 -5.46 -23.30
CA ASN A 677 -43.18 -4.93 -21.93
C ASN A 677 -42.66 -5.89 -20.86
N GLU A 678 -42.79 -7.20 -21.06
CA GLU A 678 -42.26 -8.21 -20.13
C GLU A 678 -40.75 -8.37 -20.30
N LEU A 679 -40.21 -8.18 -21.52
CA LEU A 679 -38.78 -8.15 -21.78
C LEU A 679 -38.11 -6.92 -21.15
N GLU A 680 -38.75 -5.76 -21.24
CA GLU A 680 -38.32 -4.53 -20.56
C GLU A 680 -38.35 -4.70 -19.03
N ALA A 681 -39.43 -5.27 -18.48
CA ALA A 681 -39.50 -5.60 -17.05
C ALA A 681 -38.38 -6.56 -16.61
N LEU A 682 -38.09 -7.57 -17.44
CA LEU A 682 -37.01 -8.53 -17.22
C LEU A 682 -35.63 -7.86 -17.29
N ALA A 683 -35.42 -6.92 -18.22
CA ALA A 683 -34.18 -6.18 -18.32
C ALA A 683 -33.91 -5.37 -17.04
N ILE A 684 -34.93 -4.69 -16.51
CA ILE A 684 -34.85 -3.95 -15.25
C ILE A 684 -34.56 -4.89 -14.07
N GLU A 685 -35.31 -5.98 -13.91
CA GLU A 685 -35.11 -6.94 -12.82
C GLU A 685 -33.71 -7.56 -12.83
N GLN A 686 -33.22 -7.97 -14.01
CA GLN A 686 -31.88 -8.53 -14.14
C GLN A 686 -30.78 -7.48 -13.93
N ALA A 687 -30.98 -6.24 -14.38
CA ALA A 687 -30.04 -5.15 -14.14
C ALA A 687 -29.92 -4.83 -12.65
N LEU A 688 -31.04 -4.76 -11.92
CA LEU A 688 -31.05 -4.53 -10.47
C LEU A 688 -30.39 -5.68 -9.71
N LYS A 689 -30.60 -6.92 -10.16
CA LYS A 689 -29.95 -8.09 -9.57
C LYS A 689 -28.45 -8.10 -9.79
N GLU A 690 -28.00 -7.78 -11.00
CA GLU A 690 -26.56 -7.73 -11.32
C GLU A 690 -25.86 -6.58 -10.59
N PHE A 691 -26.49 -5.40 -10.56
CA PHE A 691 -25.92 -4.20 -9.94
C PHE A 691 -26.26 -4.04 -8.45
N SER A 692 -26.84 -5.07 -7.82
CA SER A 692 -27.31 -5.01 -6.44
C SER A 692 -26.19 -4.60 -5.47
N ILE A 693 -24.96 -5.04 -5.73
CA ILE A 693 -23.78 -4.73 -4.91
C ILE A 693 -23.46 -3.23 -4.86
N TYR A 694 -23.81 -2.48 -5.92
CA TYR A 694 -23.56 -1.04 -6.00
C TYR A 694 -24.72 -0.22 -5.44
N ILE A 695 -25.95 -0.64 -5.73
CA ILE A 695 -27.14 0.18 -5.48
C ILE A 695 -27.72 -0.03 -4.08
N LEU A 696 -27.54 -1.22 -3.48
CA LEU A 696 -28.10 -1.52 -2.16
C LEU A 696 -27.41 -0.69 -1.07
N GLY A 697 -28.20 0.00 -0.26
CA GLY A 697 -27.70 0.88 0.81
C GLY A 697 -27.19 2.23 0.33
N THR A 698 -27.26 2.50 -0.98
CA THR A 698 -27.03 3.83 -1.55
C THR A 698 -28.37 4.54 -1.76
N GLY A 699 -28.37 5.86 -1.96
CA GLY A 699 -29.60 6.63 -2.16
C GLY A 699 -30.40 6.17 -3.39
N THR A 700 -31.58 6.76 -3.61
CA THR A 700 -32.51 6.33 -4.66
C THR A 700 -31.84 6.24 -6.03
N THR A 701 -31.91 5.06 -6.65
CA THR A 701 -31.33 4.77 -7.96
C THR A 701 -32.31 5.12 -9.08
N ILE A 702 -31.85 5.86 -10.09
CA ILE A 702 -32.68 6.28 -11.22
C ILE A 702 -32.58 5.26 -12.35
N ILE A 703 -33.70 4.66 -12.75
CA ILE A 703 -33.75 3.77 -13.91
C ILE A 703 -34.29 4.55 -15.11
N LYS A 704 -33.56 4.54 -16.21
CA LYS A 704 -33.98 5.12 -17.48
C LYS A 704 -34.29 4.01 -18.47
N THR A 705 -35.47 4.10 -19.04
CA THR A 705 -36.02 3.18 -20.05
C THR A 705 -36.72 4.00 -21.12
N ASP A 706 -36.70 3.49 -22.35
CA ASP A 706 -37.42 4.04 -23.50
C ASP A 706 -38.89 3.59 -23.55
N ASN A 707 -39.29 2.65 -22.69
CA ASN A 707 -40.64 2.10 -22.67
C ASN A 707 -41.53 2.80 -21.63
N SER A 708 -42.29 3.82 -22.05
CA SER A 708 -43.15 4.62 -21.15
C SER A 708 -44.15 3.84 -20.26
N PRO A 709 -44.77 2.72 -20.68
CA PRO A 709 -45.69 1.94 -19.84
C PRO A 709 -45.01 1.25 -18.65
N ILE A 710 -43.70 0.98 -18.73
CA ILE A 710 -42.99 0.30 -17.64
C ILE A 710 -42.72 1.24 -16.46
N CYS A 711 -42.72 2.56 -16.69
CA CYS A 711 -42.57 3.56 -15.63
C CYS A 711 -43.66 3.46 -14.56
N ALA A 712 -44.85 2.96 -14.94
CA ALA A 712 -45.97 2.75 -14.02
C ALA A 712 -45.96 1.37 -13.35
N ILE A 713 -44.95 0.51 -13.57
CA ILE A 713 -44.96 -0.86 -13.04
C ILE A 713 -45.08 -0.91 -11.51
N LEU A 714 -44.51 0.07 -10.80
CA LEU A 714 -44.57 0.14 -9.33
C LEU A 714 -45.90 0.72 -8.80
N THR A 715 -46.60 1.53 -9.60
CA THR A 715 -47.85 2.19 -9.18
C THR A 715 -49.10 1.41 -9.59
N ARG A 716 -48.99 0.51 -10.57
CA ARG A 716 -50.10 -0.34 -11.03
C ARG A 716 -50.46 -1.40 -10.01
N LYS A 717 -51.76 -1.50 -9.73
CA LYS A 717 -52.36 -2.47 -8.79
C LYS A 717 -52.99 -3.68 -9.50
N ASP A 718 -53.15 -3.60 -10.82
CA ASP A 718 -53.85 -4.56 -11.69
C ASP A 718 -52.90 -5.56 -12.39
N LEU A 719 -51.65 -5.70 -11.93
CA LEU A 719 -50.66 -6.58 -12.56
C LEU A 719 -50.91 -8.04 -12.17
N THR A 720 -50.89 -8.93 -13.16
CA THR A 720 -51.00 -10.38 -12.97
C THR A 720 -49.87 -11.13 -13.69
N GLY A 721 -49.62 -12.39 -13.32
CA GLY A 721 -48.64 -13.23 -14.00
C GLY A 721 -47.19 -12.78 -13.81
N ARG A 722 -46.42 -12.66 -14.91
CA ARG A 722 -44.97 -12.37 -14.85
C ARG A 722 -44.67 -10.95 -14.44
N LEU A 723 -45.47 -9.97 -14.88
CA LEU A 723 -45.28 -8.56 -14.52
C LEU A 723 -45.44 -8.33 -13.02
N ALA A 724 -46.38 -9.02 -12.35
CA ALA A 724 -46.51 -8.98 -10.90
C ALA A 724 -45.27 -9.57 -10.19
N ARG A 725 -44.68 -10.65 -10.73
CA ARG A 725 -43.43 -11.21 -10.19
C ARG A 725 -42.25 -10.26 -10.34
N PHE A 726 -42.13 -9.58 -11.49
CA PHE A 726 -41.09 -8.57 -11.69
C PHE A 726 -41.33 -7.35 -10.80
N GLN A 727 -42.56 -6.89 -10.63
CA GLN A 727 -42.90 -5.81 -9.70
C GLN A 727 -42.43 -6.12 -8.27
N LEU A 728 -42.72 -7.32 -7.76
CA LEU A 728 -42.28 -7.75 -6.42
C LEU A 728 -40.75 -7.76 -6.29
N ALA A 729 -40.04 -8.24 -7.31
CA ALA A 729 -38.57 -8.25 -7.31
C ALA A 729 -37.98 -6.85 -7.41
N ILE A 730 -38.61 -5.94 -8.16
CA ILE A 730 -38.16 -4.55 -8.32
C ILE A 730 -38.46 -3.74 -7.04
N GLN A 731 -39.56 -4.05 -6.34
CA GLN A 731 -39.99 -3.34 -5.13
C GLN A 731 -39.02 -3.48 -3.95
N SER A 732 -38.13 -4.48 -3.95
CA SER A 732 -37.10 -4.63 -2.91
C SER A 732 -35.96 -3.60 -3.01
N TYR A 733 -35.94 -2.76 -4.05
CA TYR A 733 -34.90 -1.76 -4.29
C TYR A 733 -35.46 -0.33 -4.18
N ASP A 734 -34.68 0.60 -3.61
CA ASP A 734 -35.02 2.02 -3.60
C ASP A 734 -34.71 2.66 -4.96
N ILE A 735 -35.73 2.71 -5.82
CA ILE A 735 -35.58 3.11 -7.22
C ILE A 735 -36.64 4.10 -7.70
N LYS A 736 -36.29 4.88 -8.72
CA LYS A 736 -37.21 5.74 -9.47
C LYS A 736 -37.07 5.48 -10.97
N ILE A 737 -38.14 5.01 -11.60
CA ILE A 737 -38.18 4.73 -13.05
C ILE A 737 -38.62 5.99 -13.79
N ILE A 738 -37.81 6.45 -14.75
CA ILE A 738 -38.04 7.65 -15.56
C ILE A 738 -38.00 7.27 -17.04
N HIS A 739 -39.00 7.72 -17.79
CA HIS A 739 -39.01 7.57 -19.24
C HIS A 739 -38.04 8.58 -19.89
N ARG A 740 -37.20 8.09 -20.81
CA ARG A 740 -36.33 8.94 -21.64
C ARG A 740 -36.65 8.69 -23.10
N SER A 741 -37.01 9.74 -23.85
CA SER A 741 -37.38 9.60 -25.25
C SER A 741 -36.19 9.11 -26.10
N GLY A 742 -36.44 8.15 -27.02
CA GLY A 742 -35.42 7.53 -27.87
C GLY A 742 -34.51 8.51 -28.61
N LYS A 743 -35.04 9.68 -29.04
CA LYS A 743 -34.28 10.76 -29.69
C LYS A 743 -33.18 11.38 -28.81
N SER A 744 -33.34 11.35 -27.49
CA SER A 744 -32.33 11.79 -26.51
C SER A 744 -31.43 10.65 -26.02
N ASN A 745 -31.70 9.44 -26.48
CA ASN A 745 -31.04 8.18 -26.14
C ASN A 745 -30.21 7.68 -27.36
N GLN A 746 -29.49 8.58 -28.04
CA GLN A 746 -28.75 8.27 -29.26
C GLN A 746 -27.79 7.08 -29.10
N PHE A 747 -27.28 6.83 -27.89
CA PHE A 747 -26.38 5.73 -27.62
C PHE A 747 -27.09 4.36 -27.61
N ALA A 748 -28.32 4.25 -27.08
CA ALA A 748 -29.08 2.99 -27.09
C ALA A 748 -29.95 2.82 -28.35
N ASP A 749 -30.51 3.91 -28.89
CA ASP A 749 -31.44 3.90 -30.02
C ASP A 749 -30.74 3.64 -31.38
N TYR A 750 -29.49 4.11 -31.55
CA TYR A 750 -28.67 3.78 -32.73
C TYR A 750 -28.25 2.31 -32.76
N LEU A 751 -28.19 1.65 -31.60
CA LEU A 751 -27.71 0.27 -31.46
C LEU A 751 -28.82 -0.79 -31.63
N SER A 752 -30.09 -0.43 -31.50
CA SER A 752 -31.21 -1.39 -31.57
C SER A 752 -31.80 -1.59 -32.97
N ARG A 753 -31.67 -0.61 -33.89
CA ARG A 753 -32.51 -0.51 -35.11
C ARG A 753 -31.92 -0.99 -36.44
N HIS A 754 -30.68 -1.46 -36.52
CA HIS A 754 -30.09 -1.91 -37.80
C HIS A 754 -30.00 -3.44 -37.91
N VAL A 755 -31.04 -4.08 -38.47
CA VAL A 755 -30.97 -5.42 -39.08
C VAL A 755 -32.01 -5.54 -40.21
N ASN A 756 -31.56 -5.88 -41.43
CA ASN A 756 -32.43 -6.33 -42.52
C ASN A 756 -32.77 -7.82 -42.36
N VAL A 757 -34.06 -8.13 -42.56
CA VAL A 757 -34.76 -9.39 -42.27
C VAL A 757 -34.74 -10.33 -43.47
N VAL A 758 -34.51 -11.65 -43.30
CA VAL A 758 -35.31 -12.72 -43.95
C VAL A 758 -35.41 -14.00 -43.08
N THR A 759 -36.58 -14.62 -43.18
CA THR A 759 -37.27 -15.64 -42.36
C THR A 759 -36.87 -17.13 -42.48
N ARG A 760 -36.93 -17.83 -41.32
CA ARG A 760 -37.43 -19.21 -41.02
C ARG A 760 -36.90 -20.45 -41.77
N SER A 761 -36.50 -21.49 -41.00
CA SER A 761 -37.37 -22.66 -40.70
C SER A 761 -36.79 -23.67 -39.68
N LYS A 762 -37.73 -24.43 -39.10
CA LYS A 762 -37.73 -25.34 -37.95
C LYS A 762 -36.67 -26.46 -37.95
N ALA A 763 -36.02 -26.70 -36.81
CA ALA A 763 -35.90 -28.03 -36.17
C ALA A 763 -35.30 -27.89 -34.76
N ARG A 764 -35.56 -28.88 -33.92
CA ARG A 764 -35.62 -28.82 -32.46
C ARG A 764 -34.66 -29.87 -31.86
N ALA A 765 -34.18 -29.63 -30.64
CA ALA A 765 -33.51 -30.58 -29.72
C ALA A 765 -32.04 -30.91 -30.09
N ASN A 766 -31.03 -30.96 -29.21
CA ASN A 766 -30.93 -31.27 -27.78
C ASN A 766 -29.75 -30.53 -27.10
N TYR A 767 -29.75 -30.62 -25.77
CA TYR A 767 -28.89 -30.02 -24.73
C TYR A 767 -27.73 -30.99 -24.37
N ILE A 768 -26.48 -30.57 -24.09
CA ILE A 768 -25.87 -30.24 -22.77
C ILE A 768 -24.39 -30.71 -22.73
N SER A 769 -23.49 -29.80 -22.31
CA SER A 769 -22.19 -29.96 -21.59
C SER A 769 -21.16 -30.98 -22.11
N SER A 770 -19.85 -30.77 -22.07
CA SER A 770 -18.97 -29.86 -21.34
C SER A 770 -17.57 -30.04 -21.92
N SER A 771 -16.70 -29.08 -21.62
CA SER A 771 -15.25 -29.25 -21.50
C SER A 771 -14.83 -30.66 -21.07
N GLU A 772 -14.02 -31.34 -21.88
CA GLU A 772 -12.60 -31.56 -21.54
C GLU A 772 -11.85 -32.05 -22.78
N SER A 773 -10.59 -31.64 -22.81
CA SER A 773 -9.57 -31.89 -23.82
C SER A 773 -9.16 -33.35 -23.88
N GLU A 774 -8.98 -33.87 -25.09
CA GLU A 774 -8.01 -34.95 -25.32
C GLU A 774 -7.17 -34.59 -26.56
N ASP A 775 -5.85 -34.63 -26.38
CA ASP A 775 -4.93 -34.82 -27.49
C ASP A 775 -4.96 -36.32 -27.85
N GLU A 776 -5.12 -36.57 -29.14
CA GLU A 776 -5.20 -37.87 -29.77
C GLU A 776 -3.86 -38.62 -29.73
N ASN A 777 -3.90 -39.91 -29.43
CA ASN A 777 -3.76 -41.00 -30.41
C ASN A 777 -3.32 -42.30 -29.71
N TYR A 778 -4.15 -43.33 -29.79
CA TYR A 778 -3.80 -44.56 -30.53
C TYR A 778 -5.03 -45.48 -30.69
N ASN A 779 -5.30 -45.81 -31.96
CA ASN A 779 -5.96 -47.01 -32.50
C ASN A 779 -7.48 -47.25 -32.32
N ASN A 780 -8.19 -46.84 -33.37
CA ASN A 780 -8.94 -47.67 -34.33
C ASN A 780 -10.12 -48.57 -33.87
N THR A 781 -11.21 -48.33 -34.61
CA THR A 781 -12.26 -49.26 -35.09
C THR A 781 -13.50 -49.54 -34.20
N ASN A 782 -14.58 -48.88 -34.64
CA ASN A 782 -15.96 -49.35 -34.80
C ASN A 782 -16.85 -49.63 -33.58
N LYS A 783 -17.80 -48.69 -33.41
CA LYS A 783 -19.08 -48.80 -32.70
C LYS A 783 -20.02 -49.84 -33.34
N SER A 784 -20.75 -50.54 -32.47
CA SER A 784 -22.20 -50.80 -32.60
C SER A 784 -22.80 -50.83 -31.17
N SER A 785 -23.55 -49.78 -30.78
CA SER A 785 -25.02 -49.73 -30.60
C SER A 785 -25.59 -50.58 -29.45
N ASN A 786 -26.08 -49.95 -28.36
CA ASN A 786 -27.51 -49.89 -27.98
C ASN A 786 -27.79 -49.34 -26.55
N ASN A 787 -29.01 -48.79 -26.44
CA ASN A 787 -29.68 -48.08 -25.32
C ASN A 787 -29.71 -48.78 -23.93
N SER A 788 -29.86 -47.99 -22.85
CA SER A 788 -30.81 -48.32 -21.76
C SER A 788 -31.11 -47.18 -20.78
N LYS A 789 -32.36 -47.17 -20.29
CA LYS A 789 -32.98 -46.33 -19.26
C LYS A 789 -32.35 -46.58 -17.87
N ILE A 790 -32.25 -45.53 -17.04
CA ILE A 790 -31.79 -45.65 -15.64
C ILE A 790 -32.97 -46.03 -14.73
N SER A 791 -32.77 -47.03 -13.86
CA SER A 791 -33.76 -47.62 -12.95
C SER A 791 -34.01 -46.80 -11.67
N LEU A 792 -35.21 -46.98 -11.11
CA LEU A 792 -35.76 -46.29 -9.94
C LEU A 792 -34.98 -46.57 -8.64
N ASP A 793 -34.20 -47.65 -8.60
CA ASP A 793 -33.41 -48.06 -7.43
C ASP A 793 -32.22 -47.13 -7.14
N LYS A 794 -31.70 -46.44 -8.17
CA LYS A 794 -30.64 -45.44 -8.02
C LYS A 794 -31.11 -44.16 -7.31
N ILE A 795 -32.42 -43.88 -7.35
CA ILE A 795 -33.03 -42.70 -6.71
C ILE A 795 -33.27 -42.98 -5.22
N ILE A 796 -33.66 -44.21 -4.86
CA ILE A 796 -33.97 -44.60 -3.48
C ILE A 796 -32.70 -44.64 -2.60
N ASN A 797 -31.54 -44.99 -3.16
CA ASN A 797 -30.28 -44.98 -2.41
C ASN A 797 -29.71 -43.58 -2.13
N LEU A 798 -30.11 -42.55 -2.89
CA LEU A 798 -29.67 -41.17 -2.67
C LEU A 798 -30.44 -40.44 -1.56
N GLN A 799 -31.54 -41.02 -1.05
CA GLN A 799 -32.36 -40.42 0.01
C GLN A 799 -31.87 -40.68 1.45
N LYS A 800 -30.80 -41.46 1.68
CA LYS A 800 -30.37 -41.89 3.02
C LYS A 800 -29.18 -41.15 3.65
N MET A 801 -28.62 -40.09 3.05
CA MET A 801 -27.45 -39.40 3.62
C MET A 801 -27.59 -37.86 3.65
N CYS A 802 -28.37 -37.32 4.59
CA CYS A 802 -28.09 -36.03 5.25
C CYS A 802 -29.16 -35.70 6.33
N PRO A 803 -28.80 -35.62 7.64
CA PRO A 803 -29.75 -35.31 8.72
C PRO A 803 -30.30 -33.87 8.72
N GLU A 804 -29.63 -32.92 8.07
CA GLU A 804 -30.01 -31.50 8.09
C GLU A 804 -31.15 -31.15 7.12
N LEU A 805 -31.40 -31.99 6.11
CA LEU A 805 -32.51 -31.79 5.17
C LEU A 805 -33.89 -32.14 5.78
N LEU A 806 -33.93 -33.03 6.78
CA LEU A 806 -35.16 -33.44 7.48
C LEU A 806 -35.74 -32.33 8.37
N LYS A 807 -34.90 -31.48 8.98
CA LYS A 807 -35.33 -30.30 9.75
C LYS A 807 -35.98 -29.21 8.87
N ILE A 808 -35.53 -29.10 7.62
CA ILE A 808 -36.06 -28.14 6.64
C ILE A 808 -37.40 -28.64 6.09
N ILE A 809 -37.55 -29.95 5.88
CA ILE A 809 -38.80 -30.57 5.41
C ILE A 809 -39.90 -30.57 6.49
N SER A 810 -39.57 -30.70 7.79
CA SER A 810 -40.56 -30.56 8.87
C SER A 810 -41.08 -29.13 9.00
N ALA A 811 -40.23 -28.13 8.75
CA ALA A 811 -40.63 -26.71 8.75
C ALA A 811 -41.50 -26.35 7.53
N LEU A 812 -41.30 -27.01 6.39
CA LEU A 812 -42.04 -26.77 5.15
C LEU A 812 -43.38 -27.52 5.04
N LYS A 813 -43.64 -28.52 5.90
CA LYS A 813 -44.91 -29.27 5.94
C LYS A 813 -46.11 -28.46 6.45
N GLY A 814 -45.90 -27.25 6.99
CA GLY A 814 -46.98 -26.37 7.45
C GLY A 814 -47.60 -25.46 6.37
N TYR A 815 -47.04 -25.40 5.16
CA TYR A 815 -47.32 -24.29 4.22
C TYR A 815 -48.01 -24.65 2.90
N PHE A 816 -48.39 -25.91 2.63
CA PHE A 816 -49.15 -26.25 1.41
C PHE A 816 -50.32 -27.21 1.66
N PRO A 817 -51.53 -26.93 1.11
CA PRO A 817 -52.72 -27.73 1.32
C PRO A 817 -52.60 -29.11 0.66
N GLN A 818 -53.02 -30.13 1.42
CA GLN A 818 -53.00 -31.54 1.05
C GLN A 818 -53.92 -31.80 -0.16
N ASN A 819 -53.35 -32.12 -1.32
CA ASN A 819 -54.11 -32.68 -2.42
C ASN A 819 -54.37 -34.17 -2.14
N LYS A 820 -55.54 -34.45 -1.55
CA LYS A 820 -56.00 -35.77 -1.05
C LYS A 820 -55.97 -36.92 -2.08
N LYS A 821 -55.89 -36.63 -3.39
CA LYS A 821 -55.95 -37.63 -4.47
C LYS A 821 -54.67 -38.46 -4.69
N ILE A 822 -53.51 -38.04 -4.15
CA ILE A 822 -52.25 -38.78 -4.34
C ILE A 822 -52.03 -39.80 -3.21
N LYS A 823 -52.72 -39.65 -2.07
CA LYS A 823 -52.59 -40.56 -0.94
C LYS A 823 -53.35 -41.88 -1.15
N GLU A 824 -54.54 -41.81 -1.74
CA GLU A 824 -55.36 -43.00 -2.04
C GLU A 824 -54.73 -43.90 -3.11
N GLN A 825 -54.01 -43.33 -4.09
CA GLN A 825 -53.28 -44.13 -5.10
C GLN A 825 -52.00 -44.80 -4.58
N LEU A 826 -51.50 -44.40 -3.41
CA LEU A 826 -50.31 -44.99 -2.79
C LEU A 826 -50.65 -46.04 -1.73
N GLU A 827 -51.86 -46.04 -1.18
CA GLU A 827 -52.32 -47.06 -0.22
C GLU A 827 -52.90 -48.32 -0.91
N GLU A 828 -53.37 -48.25 -2.17
CA GLU A 828 -53.83 -49.44 -2.91
C GLU A 828 -52.72 -50.31 -3.53
N LYS A 829 -51.45 -49.94 -3.35
CA LYS A 829 -50.31 -50.66 -3.93
C LYS A 829 -49.23 -51.07 -2.93
N TYR A 830 -49.57 -51.06 -1.63
CA TYR A 830 -48.77 -51.66 -0.57
C TYR A 830 -49.54 -52.75 0.15
#